data_AF-A0ABD6E051-F1
#
_entry.id   AF-A0ABD6E051-F1
#
_cell.length_a   1.000
_cell.length_b   1.000
_cell.length_c   1.000
_cell.angle_alpha   90.00
_cell.angle_beta   90.00
_cell.angle_gamma   90.00
#
_symmetry.space_group_name_H-M   'P 1'
#
loop_
_entity.id
_entity.type
_entity.pdbx_description
1 polymer ?
#
loop_
_entity_poly.entity_id
_entity_poly.type
_entity_poly.pdbx_seq_one_letter_code
_entity_poly.pdbx_strand_id
1 'polypeptide(L)'
;MRNHTQIFFNFFIIVFLFGALLVPSISSYEPVSVGTVWVDDNADPSWYDATHVKTIQEGVDNASVGDTIYVWAGTYYGNVSIGKTVTLIGNGTGISIVDLYVGPIYGLNVFDVNADSVNISGFSINDGWYGINISSVKNCNISNNHIYGNWQGIYLSPGSSDNIISGNKCSSIPGAVNYFGIYLSSSSNNSITGNNVSDNDINGIHLTNSTDNVIISNNISDNYKNGIHLTNSNDNVIISNNASGNWHGIYLTNSTDNVIISNHALLNSHYGIYLNDSQYNTIKGNNIKNHTGFRKGISLSSSSYNIISGNNCSSNGYSIHLSSSSNNNITGNNISDSRIGIHLELSNSTNILNNTVKNNLYNGIILFTSSSNNIITGNNISDNTYNGIELYGSSDHNIIYNNYFDNPLYNAYDYCINDWNITKTLGTNIIGGPYLGGNFWSDYTGVDTDGDALGDTLIPYNTSITNGGDYHPLVFNSVPIANFTYTPISPTDLDTISFTDASLDYGGSIVNWSWDFDDGDSSFDQNPTHQYSDDGIYNVCLTVKDDDAAFDTYCTMITVLNVPPVASFTYLPLDPTDLNVILFTDNSIDSDGSIVNWSWDFDDGDSSFDQNPSHQYADDGVYTVCLTVKDDDGAVDIYCTMITVLNVPPVADANGPYDGLYHDSVQFDGSGSYDPDGTILSYEWDFGDGDYGTGMITNHIYDRVGIYTVILTVTDNDGSWNIDTTTVQITYEPIPSVLILYPIGGENVEGTIDIQWIAHDTSGGNNVQIVIYLFDSEGDFTRLTPDPIENVGTFGWDTSTVPDGEYKIEVSAIQDDKFGIDVSDYFTVKNHEEPIENLPPNKPFKPSGESSGKTGNEYSYQSSTSDPDGDQVYYKWDWGDESSGWLGPYDGGVTITTPHNWDEDGNYSIKVKAKDVYGDESSWSDPLTVTMPKNNAATTENDEDKILAEKHILAIGTFAHCETNEVVYGYVLIGFRGSRLFFNANIEICDDSIQSLTLKDHFLNCVYICDG
;
A
#
# COMPACT_ATOMS: atom_id res chain seq x y z
N MET A 1 -47.32 51.53 -6.82
CA MET A 1 -46.37 51.49 -7.96
C MET A 1 -45.33 52.61 -7.84
N ARG A 2 -44.22 52.36 -7.14
CA ARG A 2 -42.91 52.93 -7.47
C ARG A 2 -42.08 51.81 -8.14
N ASN A 3 -40.92 52.12 -8.71
CA ASN A 3 -40.20 51.18 -9.59
C ASN A 3 -39.49 50.04 -8.81
N HIS A 4 -40.20 48.95 -8.53
CA HIS A 4 -39.61 47.71 -8.00
C HIS A 4 -38.56 47.09 -8.97
N THR A 5 -38.57 47.48 -10.25
CA THR A 5 -37.60 47.09 -11.29
C THR A 5 -36.14 47.32 -10.91
N GLN A 6 -35.86 48.32 -10.07
CA GLN A 6 -34.49 48.64 -9.67
C GLN A 6 -33.91 47.68 -8.61
N ILE A 7 -34.77 46.99 -7.85
CA ILE A 7 -34.37 45.91 -6.92
C ILE A 7 -34.13 44.61 -7.71
N PHE A 8 -35.04 44.27 -8.63
CA PHE A 8 -34.94 43.05 -9.45
C PHE A 8 -33.64 42.96 -10.28
N PHE A 9 -33.12 44.08 -10.79
CA PHE A 9 -31.92 44.06 -11.63
C PHE A 9 -30.62 43.77 -10.86
N ASN A 10 -30.57 44.08 -9.56
CA ASN A 10 -29.45 43.70 -8.68
C ASN A 10 -29.61 42.28 -8.13
N PHE A 11 -30.84 41.76 -8.03
CA PHE A 11 -31.12 40.50 -7.34
C PHE A 11 -30.53 39.26 -8.04
N PHE A 12 -30.36 39.30 -9.37
CA PHE A 12 -29.79 38.20 -10.14
C PHE A 12 -28.28 37.97 -9.90
N ILE A 13 -27.59 38.91 -9.25
CA ILE A 13 -26.15 38.81 -8.91
C ILE A 13 -25.97 38.20 -7.50
N ILE A 14 -26.96 38.37 -6.61
CA ILE A 14 -26.82 38.06 -5.17
C ILE A 14 -26.83 36.55 -4.87
N VAL A 15 -27.49 35.74 -5.71
CA VAL A 15 -27.67 34.29 -5.47
C VAL A 15 -26.41 33.45 -5.82
N PHE A 16 -25.42 34.02 -6.52
CA PHE A 16 -24.26 33.26 -7.05
C PHE A 16 -22.88 33.74 -6.58
N LEU A 17 -22.79 34.73 -5.68
CA LEU A 17 -21.52 35.43 -5.39
C LEU A 17 -21.09 35.55 -3.92
N PHE A 18 -21.75 34.86 -2.98
CA PHE A 18 -21.24 34.71 -1.60
C PHE A 18 -20.36 33.46 -1.43
N GLY A 19 -19.30 33.41 -2.24
CA GLY A 19 -18.19 32.45 -2.16
C GLY A 19 -16.81 33.10 -2.31
N ALA A 20 -16.72 34.43 -2.24
CA ALA A 20 -15.49 35.21 -2.36
C ALA A 20 -15.57 36.51 -1.55
N LEU A 21 -14.42 37.13 -1.26
CA LEU A 21 -14.33 38.35 -0.45
C LEU A 21 -14.97 39.56 -1.18
N LEU A 22 -15.81 40.30 -0.45
CA LEU A 22 -16.13 41.69 -0.76
C LEU A 22 -15.86 42.56 0.47
N VAL A 23 -14.65 43.12 0.51
CA VAL A 23 -14.27 44.16 1.48
C VAL A 23 -14.94 45.47 1.07
N PRO A 24 -15.60 46.21 1.97
CA PRO A 24 -16.18 47.52 1.65
C PRO A 24 -15.12 48.49 1.12
N SER A 25 -15.50 49.33 0.15
CA SER A 25 -14.61 50.32 -0.45
C SER A 25 -14.37 51.50 0.52
N ILE A 26 -13.40 51.35 1.42
CA ILE A 26 -12.98 52.39 2.36
C ILE A 26 -12.41 53.58 1.59
N SER A 27 -12.92 54.78 1.89
CA SER A 27 -12.34 56.03 1.39
C SER A 27 -11.04 56.34 2.13
N SER A 28 -9.91 56.16 1.43
CA SER A 28 -8.54 56.57 1.77
C SER A 28 -8.31 57.03 3.22
N TYR A 29 -8.11 56.07 4.12
CA TYR A 29 -7.47 56.29 5.42
C TYR A 29 -6.07 55.69 5.37
N GLU A 30 -5.07 56.35 5.95
CA GLU A 30 -3.72 55.78 6.02
C GLU A 30 -3.71 54.57 6.98
N PRO A 31 -2.93 53.51 6.68
CA PRO A 31 -2.87 52.32 7.52
C PRO A 31 -2.21 52.66 8.85
N VAL A 32 -3.01 52.72 9.91
CA VAL A 32 -2.50 52.78 11.29
C VAL A 32 -1.70 51.50 11.56
N SER A 33 -0.56 51.65 12.24
CA SER A 33 0.27 50.52 12.65
C SER A 33 -0.48 49.67 13.67
N VAL A 34 -1.11 48.58 13.21
CA VAL A 34 -1.91 47.67 14.04
C VAL A 34 -1.05 47.05 15.14
N GLY A 35 -1.27 47.48 16.38
CA GLY A 35 -0.72 46.87 17.57
C GLY A 35 -1.43 45.56 17.92
N THR A 36 -0.80 44.78 18.78
CA THR A 36 -1.38 43.56 19.36
C THR A 36 -1.28 43.63 20.87
N VAL A 37 -2.40 43.42 21.55
CA VAL A 37 -2.48 43.31 23.01
C VAL A 37 -2.96 41.92 23.39
N TRP A 38 -2.33 41.31 24.39
CA TRP A 38 -2.67 39.99 24.92
C TRP A 38 -3.33 40.14 26.28
N VAL A 39 -4.37 39.36 26.53
CA VAL A 39 -5.08 39.31 27.81
C VAL A 39 -5.05 37.88 28.33
N ASP A 40 -4.47 37.68 29.51
CA ASP A 40 -4.38 36.39 30.21
C ASP A 40 -4.51 36.66 31.72
N ASP A 41 -5.51 36.06 32.38
CA ASP A 41 -5.75 36.28 33.80
C ASP A 41 -4.83 35.46 34.73
N ASN A 42 -4.06 34.52 34.19
CA ASN A 42 -3.22 33.57 34.94
C ASN A 42 -1.75 33.52 34.49
N ALA A 43 -1.33 34.38 33.55
CA ALA A 43 0.07 34.53 33.12
C ALA A 43 1.04 34.86 34.27
N ASP A 44 2.32 34.55 34.07
CA ASP A 44 3.40 34.80 35.04
C ASP A 44 3.50 36.30 35.38
N PRO A 45 3.62 36.69 36.67
CA PRO A 45 3.74 38.09 37.09
C PRO A 45 4.84 38.92 36.41
N SER A 46 5.85 38.29 35.80
CA SER A 46 6.91 38.96 35.04
C SER A 46 6.57 39.24 33.57
N TRP A 47 5.47 38.71 33.05
CA TRP A 47 5.04 38.90 31.65
C TRP A 47 4.16 40.13 31.44
N TYR A 48 3.52 40.66 32.50
CA TYR A 48 2.59 41.79 32.36
C TYR A 48 3.31 43.11 32.03
N ASP A 49 2.91 43.76 30.93
CA ASP A 49 3.36 45.08 30.51
C ASP A 49 2.23 45.86 29.79
N ALA A 50 2.56 46.84 28.95
CA ALA A 50 1.54 47.59 28.20
C ALA A 50 0.83 46.76 27.11
N THR A 51 1.46 45.67 26.65
CA THR A 51 1.01 44.79 25.56
C THR A 51 0.56 43.41 26.04
N HIS A 52 0.76 43.07 27.31
CA HIS A 52 0.29 41.83 27.93
C HIS A 52 -0.34 42.15 29.30
N VAL A 53 -1.64 41.96 29.46
CA VAL A 53 -2.43 42.47 30.60
C VAL A 53 -3.36 41.41 31.20
N LYS A 54 -3.93 41.69 32.38
CA LYS A 54 -4.71 40.71 33.14
C LYS A 54 -6.20 40.70 32.79
N THR A 55 -6.76 41.83 32.41
CA THR A 55 -8.21 41.98 32.15
C THR A 55 -8.52 42.52 30.76
N ILE A 56 -9.71 42.20 30.25
CA ILE A 56 -10.14 42.63 28.91
C ILE A 56 -10.27 44.16 28.84
N GLN A 57 -10.69 44.83 29.92
CA GLN A 57 -10.76 46.29 29.97
C GLN A 57 -9.36 46.94 29.92
N GLU A 58 -8.36 46.42 30.65
CA GLU A 58 -6.98 46.90 30.51
C GLU A 58 -6.47 46.72 29.06
N GLY A 59 -6.90 45.65 28.39
CA GLY A 59 -6.57 45.39 26.98
C GLY A 59 -7.18 46.45 26.06
N VAL A 60 -8.46 46.78 26.25
CA VAL A 60 -9.17 47.83 25.52
C VAL A 60 -8.60 49.22 25.86
N ASP A 61 -8.18 49.48 27.09
CA ASP A 61 -7.64 50.76 27.53
C ASP A 61 -6.25 51.02 26.94
N ASN A 62 -5.37 50.02 26.95
CA ASN A 62 -4.01 50.10 26.39
C ASN A 62 -3.97 50.09 24.85
N ALA A 63 -4.91 49.41 24.19
CA ALA A 63 -4.96 49.30 22.73
C ALA A 63 -5.04 50.66 22.00
N SER A 64 -4.34 50.80 20.88
CA SER A 64 -4.51 51.92 19.95
C SER A 64 -5.74 51.74 19.05
N VAL A 65 -6.12 52.79 18.33
CA VAL A 65 -7.26 52.74 17.40
C VAL A 65 -6.89 51.85 16.20
N GLY A 66 -7.60 50.74 16.05
CA GLY A 66 -7.38 49.71 15.03
C GLY A 66 -6.67 48.45 15.53
N ASP A 67 -6.19 48.42 16.78
CA ASP A 67 -5.42 47.29 17.32
C ASP A 67 -6.26 46.02 17.51
N THR A 68 -5.56 44.88 17.57
CA THR A 68 -6.16 43.57 17.87
C THR A 68 -5.84 43.12 19.30
N ILE A 69 -6.86 42.66 20.02
CA ILE A 69 -6.80 42.21 21.41
C ILE A 69 -7.13 40.72 21.43
N TYR A 70 -6.13 39.88 21.75
CA TYR A 70 -6.30 38.44 21.90
C TYR A 70 -6.51 38.07 23.36
N VAL A 71 -7.61 37.39 23.66
CA VAL A 71 -7.99 36.97 25.02
C VAL A 71 -7.81 35.46 25.16
N TRP A 72 -6.99 35.05 26.13
CA TRP A 72 -6.67 33.65 26.40
C TRP A 72 -7.84 32.87 27.02
N ALA A 73 -7.64 31.57 27.23
CA ALA A 73 -8.60 30.71 27.91
C ALA A 73 -8.71 31.11 29.41
N GLY A 74 -9.92 31.39 29.89
CA GLY A 74 -10.14 31.90 31.23
C GLY A 74 -11.57 32.44 31.43
N THR A 75 -11.90 32.78 32.68
CA THR A 75 -13.18 33.43 33.04
C THR A 75 -12.93 34.84 33.54
N TYR A 76 -13.19 35.81 32.68
CA TYR A 76 -12.92 37.22 32.90
C TYR A 76 -14.15 37.88 33.53
N TYR A 77 -14.02 38.30 34.79
CA TYR A 77 -15.12 38.89 35.54
C TYR A 77 -15.21 40.40 35.38
N GLY A 78 -16.34 40.90 34.90
CA GLY A 78 -16.66 42.33 34.80
C GLY A 78 -17.12 42.78 33.40
N ASN A 79 -17.58 44.03 33.32
CA ASN A 79 -18.03 44.65 32.08
C ASN A 79 -16.85 45.18 31.24
N VAL A 80 -17.02 45.20 29.91
CA VAL A 80 -16.04 45.70 28.93
C VAL A 80 -16.68 46.83 28.12
N SER A 81 -16.20 48.06 28.29
CA SER A 81 -16.67 49.24 27.57
C SER A 81 -15.68 49.62 26.46
N ILE A 82 -16.15 49.58 25.21
CA ILE A 82 -15.33 49.76 24.02
C ILE A 82 -15.62 51.12 23.39
N GLY A 83 -14.88 52.14 23.83
CA GLY A 83 -14.98 53.53 23.34
C GLY A 83 -14.03 53.90 22.20
N LYS A 84 -13.42 52.91 21.52
CA LYS A 84 -12.48 53.07 20.41
C LYS A 84 -12.64 51.91 19.41
N THR A 85 -12.30 52.11 18.14
CA THR A 85 -12.25 51.02 17.14
C THR A 85 -11.13 50.04 17.49
N VAL A 86 -11.47 48.77 17.74
CA VAL A 86 -10.55 47.66 18.04
C VAL A 86 -11.15 46.33 17.60
N THR A 87 -10.33 45.29 17.48
CA THR A 87 -10.75 43.91 17.18
C THR A 87 -10.48 43.01 18.40
N LEU A 88 -11.52 42.43 19.00
CA LEU A 88 -11.42 41.51 20.14
C LEU A 88 -11.64 40.07 19.66
N ILE A 89 -10.70 39.18 20.02
CA ILE A 89 -10.71 37.77 19.64
C ILE A 89 -10.47 36.91 20.89
N GLY A 90 -11.49 36.17 21.31
CA GLY A 90 -11.39 35.13 22.34
C GLY A 90 -10.89 33.80 21.76
N ASN A 91 -10.29 32.96 22.60
CA ASN A 91 -9.71 31.67 22.24
C ASN A 91 -10.77 30.54 22.06
N GLY A 92 -12.01 30.91 21.69
CA GLY A 92 -13.10 30.00 21.36
C GLY A 92 -14.29 30.07 22.32
N THR A 93 -15.48 29.80 21.77
CA THR A 93 -16.73 29.70 22.53
C THR A 93 -16.65 28.60 23.58
N GLY A 94 -16.90 28.92 24.84
CA GLY A 94 -16.73 28.01 25.98
C GLY A 94 -15.30 27.94 26.55
N ILE A 95 -14.36 28.71 26.00
CA ILE A 95 -12.94 28.73 26.41
C ILE A 95 -12.55 30.09 26.97
N SER A 96 -12.91 31.19 26.30
CA SER A 96 -12.82 32.55 26.84
C SER A 96 -14.22 33.00 27.26
N ILE A 97 -14.49 32.99 28.57
CA ILE A 97 -15.79 33.34 29.17
C ILE A 97 -15.71 34.76 29.74
N VAL A 98 -16.71 35.60 29.45
CA VAL A 98 -16.87 36.93 30.04
C VAL A 98 -18.19 36.99 30.80
N ASP A 99 -18.11 37.25 32.10
CA ASP A 99 -19.16 36.99 33.07
C ASP A 99 -19.25 38.16 34.07
N LEU A 100 -20.46 38.61 34.41
CA LEU A 100 -20.62 39.66 35.43
C LEU A 100 -20.65 39.14 36.87
N TYR A 101 -20.80 37.83 37.09
CA TYR A 101 -20.85 37.12 38.38
C TYR A 101 -21.99 37.52 39.35
N VAL A 102 -22.71 38.61 39.05
CA VAL A 102 -23.79 39.17 39.88
C VAL A 102 -25.19 38.92 39.33
N GLY A 103 -25.31 38.21 38.20
CA GLY A 103 -26.54 38.11 37.41
C GLY A 103 -26.93 39.43 36.70
N PRO A 104 -27.98 39.39 35.86
CA PRO A 104 -28.36 40.53 35.03
C PRO A 104 -28.90 41.72 35.86
N ILE A 105 -28.02 42.69 36.15
CA ILE A 105 -28.37 43.97 36.78
C ILE A 105 -28.77 44.99 35.70
N TYR A 106 -29.92 45.66 35.87
CA TYR A 106 -30.45 46.66 34.93
C TYR A 106 -29.40 47.69 34.49
N GLY A 107 -29.12 47.73 33.18
CA GLY A 107 -28.19 48.67 32.56
C GLY A 107 -26.70 48.33 32.70
N LEU A 108 -26.34 47.16 33.25
CA LEU A 108 -24.97 46.67 33.26
C LEU A 108 -24.80 45.58 32.19
N ASN A 109 -24.06 45.89 31.13
CA ASN A 109 -23.85 45.01 29.96
C ASN A 109 -22.52 44.26 30.10
N VAL A 110 -22.38 43.08 29.46
CA VAL A 110 -21.07 42.40 29.42
C VAL A 110 -20.13 43.14 28.47
N PHE A 111 -20.56 43.33 27.22
CA PHE A 111 -19.89 44.21 26.25
C PHE A 111 -20.75 45.42 25.92
N ASP A 112 -20.14 46.60 25.96
CA ASP A 112 -20.79 47.88 25.67
C ASP A 112 -20.02 48.63 24.56
N VAL A 113 -20.50 48.50 23.32
CA VAL A 113 -19.81 48.94 22.11
C VAL A 113 -20.23 50.36 21.75
N ASN A 114 -19.34 51.31 22.02
CA ASN A 114 -19.57 52.77 21.90
C ASN A 114 -18.68 53.44 20.84
N ALA A 115 -18.04 52.66 19.96
CA ALA A 115 -17.32 53.14 18.78
C ALA A 115 -17.66 52.33 17.52
N ASP A 116 -17.50 52.97 16.37
CA ASP A 116 -17.70 52.36 15.05
C ASP A 116 -16.59 51.34 14.70
N SER A 117 -16.92 50.40 13.80
CA SER A 117 -16.02 49.40 13.21
C SER A 117 -15.34 48.46 14.23
N VAL A 118 -15.97 48.27 15.40
CA VAL A 118 -15.50 47.31 16.41
C VAL A 118 -15.84 45.88 15.99
N ASN A 119 -14.88 44.97 16.13
CA ASN A 119 -15.07 43.55 15.87
C ASN A 119 -15.00 42.75 17.18
N ILE A 120 -15.93 41.82 17.41
CA ILE A 120 -15.95 40.94 18.60
C ILE A 120 -16.23 39.50 18.16
N SER A 121 -15.33 38.57 18.49
CA SER A 121 -15.49 37.16 18.14
C SER A 121 -14.87 36.17 19.11
N GLY A 122 -15.40 34.94 19.16
CA GLY A 122 -14.80 33.82 19.88
C GLY A 122 -15.03 33.77 21.40
N PHE A 123 -16.03 34.49 21.93
CA PHE A 123 -16.33 34.53 23.37
C PHE A 123 -17.55 33.71 23.79
N SER A 124 -17.55 33.21 25.04
CA SER A 124 -18.77 32.95 25.82
C SER A 124 -19.15 34.21 26.62
N ILE A 125 -20.43 34.56 26.68
CA ILE A 125 -20.89 35.86 27.21
C ILE A 125 -22.17 35.69 28.04
N ASN A 126 -22.10 35.94 29.36
CA ASN A 126 -23.23 35.71 30.27
C ASN A 126 -23.42 36.75 31.39
N ASP A 127 -24.59 36.65 32.05
CA ASP A 127 -25.01 37.40 33.23
C ASP A 127 -25.15 38.93 33.05
N GLY A 128 -25.09 39.46 31.82
CA GLY A 128 -25.35 40.86 31.51
C GLY A 128 -26.82 41.22 31.33
N TRP A 129 -27.16 42.50 31.46
CA TRP A 129 -28.44 43.02 30.98
C TRP A 129 -28.53 42.87 29.45
N TYR A 130 -27.56 43.43 28.73
CA TYR A 130 -27.21 43.01 27.38
C TYR A 130 -25.93 42.19 27.42
N GLY A 131 -25.91 41.04 26.74
CA GLY A 131 -24.66 40.30 26.48
C GLY A 131 -23.72 41.16 25.64
N ILE A 132 -24.22 41.64 24.50
CA ILE A 132 -23.54 42.65 23.69
C ILE A 132 -24.54 43.78 23.39
N ASN A 133 -24.21 45.00 23.82
CA ASN A 133 -24.92 46.22 23.46
C ASN A 133 -24.14 46.98 22.37
N ILE A 134 -24.83 47.31 21.27
CA ILE A 134 -24.32 48.15 20.18
C ILE A 134 -24.98 49.53 20.32
N SER A 135 -24.23 50.49 20.86
CA SER A 135 -24.74 51.79 21.33
C SER A 135 -24.76 52.86 20.23
N SER A 136 -25.68 52.73 19.26
CA SER A 136 -25.90 53.73 18.19
C SER A 136 -24.73 53.88 17.21
N VAL A 137 -23.92 52.81 17.07
CA VAL A 137 -22.69 52.77 16.26
C VAL A 137 -22.86 52.01 14.94
N LYS A 138 -21.83 52.08 14.09
CA LYS A 138 -21.84 51.59 12.72
C LYS A 138 -20.68 50.67 12.34
N ASN A 139 -20.90 49.84 11.31
CA ASN A 139 -19.91 48.95 10.69
C ASN A 139 -19.27 47.91 11.65
N CYS A 140 -19.84 47.69 12.83
CA CYS A 140 -19.32 46.71 13.79
C CYS A 140 -19.67 45.28 13.35
N ASN A 141 -18.76 44.33 13.60
CA ASN A 141 -18.94 42.92 13.30
C ASN A 141 -18.91 42.08 14.58
N ILE A 142 -20.07 41.56 14.96
CA ILE A 142 -20.23 40.64 16.08
C ILE A 142 -20.38 39.24 15.52
N SER A 143 -19.37 38.37 15.68
CA SER A 143 -19.39 37.05 15.05
C SER A 143 -18.88 35.88 15.87
N ASN A 144 -19.49 34.71 15.70
CA ASN A 144 -19.04 33.45 16.31
C ASN A 144 -18.89 33.49 17.84
N ASN A 145 -19.80 34.19 18.54
CA ASN A 145 -19.87 34.22 20.00
C ASN A 145 -21.02 33.33 20.53
N HIS A 146 -20.93 32.91 21.79
CA HIS A 146 -21.96 32.14 22.48
C HIS A 146 -22.55 32.97 23.65
N ILE A 147 -23.71 33.56 23.42
CA ILE A 147 -24.36 34.50 24.34
C ILE A 147 -25.52 33.80 25.05
N TYR A 148 -25.40 33.58 26.36
CA TYR A 148 -26.40 32.85 27.16
C TYR A 148 -26.63 33.50 28.52
N GLY A 149 -27.86 33.40 29.05
CA GLY A 149 -28.15 33.81 30.43
C GLY A 149 -28.06 35.29 30.77
N ASN A 150 -28.09 36.15 29.75
CA ASN A 150 -28.22 37.59 29.90
C ASN A 150 -29.71 37.98 30.16
N TRP A 151 -30.10 39.26 30.06
CA TRP A 151 -31.52 39.66 29.98
C TRP A 151 -31.99 39.87 28.52
N GLN A 152 -31.11 40.29 27.62
CA GLN A 152 -31.18 40.04 26.18
C GLN A 152 -29.79 39.68 25.66
N GLY A 153 -29.70 38.88 24.59
CA GLY A 153 -28.44 38.41 24.03
C GLY A 153 -27.64 39.52 23.34
N ILE A 154 -27.98 39.82 22.10
CA ILE A 154 -27.39 40.94 21.33
C ILE A 154 -28.44 42.03 21.13
N TYR A 155 -28.10 43.28 21.44
CA TYR A 155 -28.99 44.44 21.29
C TYR A 155 -28.36 45.52 20.42
N LEU A 156 -29.11 45.97 19.41
CA LEU A 156 -28.80 47.11 18.56
C LEU A 156 -29.69 48.28 18.96
N SER A 157 -29.09 49.33 19.55
CA SER A 157 -29.83 50.49 20.04
C SER A 157 -30.22 51.46 18.91
N PRO A 158 -31.14 52.41 19.17
CA PRO A 158 -31.57 53.41 18.17
C PRO A 158 -30.43 54.11 17.45
N GLY A 159 -30.51 54.16 16.11
CA GLY A 159 -29.47 54.74 15.24
C GLY A 159 -28.36 53.78 14.82
N SER A 160 -28.22 52.60 15.47
CA SER A 160 -27.24 51.59 15.06
C SER A 160 -27.51 51.14 13.63
N SER A 161 -26.50 51.18 12.78
CA SER A 161 -26.68 50.93 11.35
C SER A 161 -25.46 50.38 10.64
N ASP A 162 -25.68 49.69 9.52
CA ASP A 162 -24.61 49.10 8.70
C ASP A 162 -23.77 48.02 9.46
N ASN A 163 -24.29 47.43 10.56
CA ASN A 163 -23.59 46.43 11.37
C ASN A 163 -23.85 44.98 10.90
N ILE A 164 -22.91 44.07 11.18
CA ILE A 164 -23.00 42.64 10.85
C ILE A 164 -23.05 41.81 12.13
N ILE A 165 -24.08 40.98 12.27
CA ILE A 165 -24.26 40.01 13.37
C ILE A 165 -24.28 38.62 12.75
N SER A 166 -23.22 37.82 12.89
CA SER A 166 -23.07 36.57 12.13
C SER A 166 -22.55 35.35 12.89
N GLY A 167 -23.13 34.16 12.65
CA GLY A 167 -22.67 32.90 13.25
C GLY A 167 -22.73 32.81 14.78
N ASN A 168 -23.35 33.77 15.47
CA ASN A 168 -23.47 33.75 16.93
C ASN A 168 -24.52 32.73 17.38
N LYS A 169 -24.35 32.17 18.57
CA LYS A 169 -25.37 31.36 19.26
C LYS A 169 -25.99 32.13 20.42
N CYS A 170 -27.31 32.33 20.41
CA CYS A 170 -28.05 33.05 21.46
C CYS A 170 -29.15 32.19 22.10
N SER A 171 -29.16 32.06 23.43
CA SER A 171 -30.22 31.38 24.20
C SER A 171 -30.45 32.02 25.58
N SER A 172 -31.60 31.81 26.23
CA SER A 172 -31.85 32.30 27.59
C SER A 172 -31.40 31.30 28.67
N ILE A 173 -31.64 31.63 29.95
CA ILE A 173 -31.64 30.66 31.05
C ILE A 173 -33.06 30.07 31.17
N PRO A 174 -33.22 28.74 31.28
CA PRO A 174 -34.54 28.11 31.47
C PRO A 174 -35.31 28.70 32.66
N GLY A 175 -36.45 29.35 32.38
CA GLY A 175 -37.29 29.99 33.40
C GLY A 175 -36.97 31.47 33.66
N ALA A 176 -36.13 32.11 32.84
CA ALA A 176 -36.06 33.56 32.76
C ALA A 176 -37.36 34.16 32.19
N VAL A 177 -37.47 35.49 32.15
CA VAL A 177 -38.66 36.18 31.63
C VAL A 177 -38.25 37.40 30.81
N ASN A 178 -38.88 37.58 29.65
CA ASN A 178 -38.66 38.70 28.72
C ASN A 178 -37.34 38.68 27.93
N TYR A 179 -36.70 37.51 27.75
CA TYR A 179 -35.49 37.39 26.94
C TYR A 179 -35.76 37.50 25.43
N PHE A 180 -34.85 38.19 24.74
CA PHE A 180 -34.71 38.21 23.28
C PHE A 180 -33.30 37.76 22.90
N GLY A 181 -33.17 36.86 21.92
CA GLY A 181 -31.86 36.39 21.46
C GLY A 181 -31.06 37.47 20.72
N ILE A 182 -31.70 38.14 19.75
CA ILE A 182 -31.19 39.31 19.03
C ILE A 182 -32.33 40.34 18.93
N TYR A 183 -32.08 41.58 19.39
CA TYR A 183 -33.07 42.66 19.38
C TYR A 183 -32.55 43.92 18.67
N LEU A 184 -33.28 44.36 17.65
CA LEU A 184 -33.07 45.59 16.88
C LEU A 184 -34.13 46.63 17.28
N SER A 185 -33.69 47.80 17.72
CA SER A 185 -34.58 48.91 18.09
C SER A 185 -34.21 50.18 17.34
N SER A 186 -35.14 50.69 16.52
CA SER A 186 -34.97 51.92 15.72
C SER A 186 -33.64 51.97 14.94
N SER A 187 -33.31 50.86 14.28
CA SER A 187 -32.02 50.55 13.66
C SER A 187 -32.19 50.19 12.17
N SER A 188 -31.17 50.43 11.33
CA SER A 188 -31.30 50.23 9.88
C SER A 188 -30.05 49.72 9.16
N ASN A 189 -30.21 49.14 7.96
CA ASN A 189 -29.14 48.55 7.14
C ASN A 189 -28.33 47.41 7.82
N ASN A 190 -28.78 46.83 8.93
CA ASN A 190 -28.00 45.80 9.63
C ASN A 190 -28.21 44.41 9.00
N SER A 191 -27.17 43.60 8.95
CA SER A 191 -27.18 42.23 8.41
C SER A 191 -27.07 41.20 9.52
N ILE A 192 -28.13 40.41 9.71
CA ILE A 192 -28.21 39.35 10.72
C ILE A 192 -28.17 38.01 9.97
N THR A 193 -27.03 37.33 10.01
CA THR A 193 -26.67 36.28 9.04
C THR A 193 -26.18 34.99 9.70
N GLY A 194 -26.86 33.86 9.48
CA GLY A 194 -26.36 32.53 9.88
C GLY A 194 -26.22 32.30 11.40
N ASN A 195 -26.89 33.09 12.25
CA ASN A 195 -26.89 32.91 13.70
C ASN A 195 -27.81 31.74 14.10
N ASN A 196 -27.53 31.12 15.25
CA ASN A 196 -28.37 30.08 15.86
C ASN A 196 -29.02 30.60 17.14
N VAL A 197 -30.33 30.77 17.13
CA VAL A 197 -31.07 31.54 18.14
C VAL A 197 -32.23 30.71 18.67
N SER A 198 -31.98 29.95 19.75
CA SER A 198 -32.91 28.98 20.32
C SER A 198 -33.19 29.20 21.80
N ASP A 199 -34.26 28.58 22.31
CA ASP A 199 -34.56 28.54 23.74
C ASP A 199 -34.65 29.95 24.39
N ASN A 200 -35.36 30.89 23.74
CA ASN A 200 -35.57 32.26 24.24
C ASN A 200 -37.02 32.50 24.69
N ASP A 201 -37.21 33.12 25.86
CA ASP A 201 -38.53 33.22 26.53
C ASP A 201 -39.56 34.13 25.85
N ILE A 202 -39.16 34.93 24.86
CA ILE A 202 -40.10 35.71 24.01
C ILE A 202 -39.82 35.46 22.54
N ASN A 203 -38.84 36.16 21.95
CA ASN A 203 -38.54 36.05 20.53
C ASN A 203 -37.08 35.67 20.32
N GLY A 204 -36.79 34.91 19.28
CA GLY A 204 -35.41 34.70 18.85
C GLY A 204 -34.83 35.99 18.28
N ILE A 205 -35.38 36.48 17.16
CA ILE A 205 -35.02 37.76 16.53
C ILE A 205 -36.21 38.72 16.61
N HIS A 206 -35.98 39.94 17.11
CA HIS A 206 -37.02 40.97 17.23
C HIS A 206 -36.58 42.29 16.62
N LEU A 207 -37.44 42.91 15.80
CA LEU A 207 -37.27 44.25 15.24
C LEU A 207 -38.40 45.16 15.74
N THR A 208 -38.04 46.34 16.27
CA THR A 208 -38.99 47.42 16.63
C THR A 208 -38.60 48.71 15.92
N ASN A 209 -39.56 49.36 15.26
CA ASN A 209 -39.40 50.63 14.53
C ASN A 209 -38.19 50.64 13.56
N SER A 210 -37.78 49.49 13.02
CA SER A 210 -36.51 49.31 12.29
C SER A 210 -36.74 49.09 10.79
N THR A 211 -35.83 49.57 9.94
CA THR A 211 -36.00 49.56 8.47
C THR A 211 -34.78 49.08 7.72
N ASP A 212 -34.95 48.60 6.47
CA ASP A 212 -33.84 48.27 5.57
C ASP A 212 -32.88 47.16 6.09
N ASN A 213 -33.26 46.40 7.13
CA ASN A 213 -32.41 45.35 7.71
C ASN A 213 -32.59 44.03 6.95
N VAL A 214 -31.52 43.23 6.87
CA VAL A 214 -31.50 41.93 6.20
C VAL A 214 -31.30 40.82 7.23
N ILE A 215 -32.26 39.90 7.31
CA ILE A 215 -32.23 38.72 8.17
C ILE A 215 -32.14 37.49 7.27
N ILE A 216 -30.97 36.84 7.22
CA ILE A 216 -30.68 35.80 6.20
C ILE A 216 -30.04 34.52 6.77
N SER A 217 -30.59 33.37 6.38
CA SER A 217 -30.04 32.03 6.67
C SER A 217 -29.81 31.69 8.16
N ASN A 218 -30.49 32.37 9.09
CA ASN A 218 -30.41 32.07 10.52
C ASN A 218 -31.25 30.83 10.88
N ASN A 219 -30.84 30.10 11.92
CA ASN A 219 -31.68 29.11 12.59
C ASN A 219 -32.33 29.76 13.83
N ILE A 220 -33.66 29.83 13.88
CA ILE A 220 -34.41 30.45 14.96
C ILE A 220 -35.50 29.48 15.46
N SER A 221 -35.11 28.55 16.32
CA SER A 221 -35.98 27.44 16.72
C SER A 221 -36.36 27.44 18.20
N ASP A 222 -37.52 26.85 18.52
CA ASP A 222 -37.90 26.49 19.90
C ASP A 222 -38.01 27.70 20.87
N ASN A 223 -38.26 28.90 20.34
CA ASN A 223 -38.47 30.12 21.12
C ASN A 223 -39.93 30.19 21.61
N TYR A 224 -40.14 30.58 22.87
CA TYR A 224 -41.42 30.45 23.54
C TYR A 224 -42.57 31.27 22.90
N LYS A 225 -42.27 32.37 22.19
CA LYS A 225 -43.23 33.05 21.31
C LYS A 225 -42.78 33.01 19.85
N ASN A 226 -42.01 34.00 19.37
CA ASN A 226 -41.82 34.15 17.93
C ASN A 226 -40.40 33.76 17.50
N GLY A 227 -40.24 33.12 16.35
CA GLY A 227 -38.93 32.99 15.72
C GLY A 227 -38.42 34.38 15.35
N ILE A 228 -39.06 35.00 14.35
CA ILE A 228 -38.78 36.39 13.93
C ILE A 228 -40.04 37.23 14.17
N HIS A 229 -39.91 38.40 14.83
CA HIS A 229 -41.04 39.31 15.05
C HIS A 229 -40.70 40.77 14.72
N LEU A 230 -41.46 41.37 13.81
CA LEU A 230 -41.38 42.77 13.40
C LEU A 230 -42.55 43.57 13.99
N THR A 231 -42.25 44.70 14.65
CA THR A 231 -43.23 45.65 15.19
C THR A 231 -42.98 47.04 14.61
N ASN A 232 -43.97 47.62 13.92
CA ASN A 232 -43.87 48.91 13.21
C ASN A 232 -42.59 49.02 12.33
N SER A 233 -42.14 47.90 11.75
CA SER A 233 -40.82 47.79 11.11
C SER A 233 -41.03 47.51 9.62
N ASN A 234 -40.48 48.38 8.76
CA ASN A 234 -40.83 48.44 7.35
C ASN A 234 -39.63 48.20 6.44
N ASP A 235 -39.86 47.85 5.17
CA ASP A 235 -38.80 47.72 4.16
C ASP A 235 -37.69 46.69 4.51
N ASN A 236 -37.91 45.80 5.49
CA ASN A 236 -36.94 44.78 5.90
C ASN A 236 -37.05 43.51 5.04
N VAL A 237 -35.95 42.77 4.94
CA VAL A 237 -35.78 41.62 4.05
C VAL A 237 -35.44 40.36 4.87
N ILE A 238 -36.30 39.33 4.79
CA ILE A 238 -36.22 38.10 5.58
C ILE A 238 -36.09 36.90 4.61
N ILE A 239 -34.90 36.33 4.47
CA ILE A 239 -34.56 35.35 3.43
C ILE A 239 -34.01 34.03 4.00
N SER A 240 -34.55 32.90 3.57
CA SER A 240 -33.97 31.55 3.81
C SER A 240 -33.70 31.17 5.26
N ASN A 241 -34.37 31.79 6.24
CA ASN A 241 -34.24 31.46 7.66
C ASN A 241 -35.08 30.23 8.02
N ASN A 242 -34.66 29.49 9.05
CA ASN A 242 -35.45 28.42 9.67
C ASN A 242 -36.12 28.92 10.95
N ALA A 243 -37.39 29.33 10.87
CA ALA A 243 -38.20 29.83 11.99
C ALA A 243 -39.22 28.77 12.43
N SER A 244 -38.75 27.70 13.08
CA SER A 244 -39.51 26.46 13.32
C SER A 244 -39.60 26.09 14.81
N GLY A 245 -40.67 25.41 15.23
CA GLY A 245 -40.87 24.98 16.64
C GLY A 245 -41.28 26.08 17.63
N ASN A 246 -41.40 27.33 17.17
CA ASN A 246 -41.83 28.48 17.99
C ASN A 246 -43.36 28.50 18.18
N TRP A 247 -43.95 29.51 18.84
CA TRP A 247 -45.41 29.76 18.80
C TRP A 247 -45.85 30.38 17.47
N HIS A 248 -45.11 31.37 16.97
CA HIS A 248 -45.18 31.82 15.58
C HIS A 248 -43.80 31.74 14.92
N GLY A 249 -43.72 31.26 13.68
CA GLY A 249 -42.46 31.27 12.94
C GLY A 249 -42.00 32.70 12.64
N ILE A 250 -42.76 33.39 11.79
CA ILE A 250 -42.53 34.80 11.46
C ILE A 250 -43.80 35.60 11.76
N TYR A 251 -43.69 36.70 12.51
CA TYR A 251 -44.82 37.57 12.88
C TYR A 251 -44.53 39.03 12.51
N LEU A 252 -45.48 39.69 11.85
CA LEU A 252 -45.46 41.12 11.51
C LEU A 252 -46.66 41.82 12.18
N THR A 253 -46.39 42.92 12.89
CA THR A 253 -47.40 43.80 13.51
C THR A 253 -47.21 45.23 13.01
N ASN A 254 -48.28 45.88 12.51
CA ASN A 254 -48.26 47.27 11.99
C ASN A 254 -47.13 47.55 10.96
N SER A 255 -46.72 46.54 10.20
CA SER A 255 -45.46 46.56 9.43
C SER A 255 -45.75 46.55 7.92
N THR A 256 -45.03 47.35 7.13
CA THR A 256 -45.29 47.48 5.68
C THR A 256 -44.08 47.27 4.79
N ASP A 257 -44.35 46.91 3.54
CA ASP A 257 -43.35 46.82 2.46
C ASP A 257 -42.20 45.80 2.70
N ASN A 258 -42.31 44.95 3.73
CA ASN A 258 -41.30 43.92 4.03
C ASN A 258 -41.38 42.74 3.05
N VAL A 259 -40.25 42.05 2.88
CA VAL A 259 -40.07 40.98 1.90
C VAL A 259 -39.64 39.69 2.61
N ILE A 260 -40.47 38.65 2.55
CA ILE A 260 -40.33 37.37 3.25
C ILE A 260 -40.19 36.26 2.20
N ILE A 261 -38.96 35.81 1.94
CA ILE A 261 -38.64 34.89 0.83
C ILE A 261 -37.98 33.59 1.30
N SER A 262 -38.46 32.45 0.80
CA SER A 262 -37.82 31.12 0.92
C SER A 262 -37.49 30.66 2.36
N ASN A 263 -38.14 31.22 3.37
CA ASN A 263 -37.97 30.81 4.76
C ASN A 263 -38.71 29.48 5.03
N HIS A 264 -38.20 28.72 5.98
CA HIS A 264 -38.87 27.55 6.55
C HIS A 264 -39.59 27.98 7.83
N ALA A 265 -40.87 27.69 7.94
CA ALA A 265 -41.64 27.83 9.16
C ALA A 265 -42.35 26.51 9.43
N LEU A 266 -41.75 25.64 10.23
CA LEU A 266 -42.21 24.26 10.42
C LEU A 266 -42.60 24.03 11.88
N LEU A 267 -43.60 23.19 12.13
CA LEU A 267 -43.96 22.69 13.47
C LEU A 267 -44.31 23.78 14.52
N ASN A 268 -44.56 25.04 14.12
CA ASN A 268 -44.85 26.10 15.08
C ASN A 268 -46.21 25.85 15.77
N SER A 269 -46.27 26.11 17.08
CA SER A 269 -47.39 25.73 17.94
C SER A 269 -48.63 26.62 17.79
N HIS A 270 -48.61 27.67 16.96
CA HIS A 270 -49.82 28.41 16.56
C HIS A 270 -49.87 28.85 15.08
N TYR A 271 -48.87 29.58 14.56
CA TYR A 271 -48.86 30.09 13.17
C TYR A 271 -47.49 29.94 12.49
N GLY A 272 -47.47 29.70 11.18
CA GLY A 272 -46.22 29.68 10.40
C GLY A 272 -45.72 31.10 10.09
N ILE A 273 -46.50 31.85 9.32
CA ILE A 273 -46.29 33.27 9.03
C ILE A 273 -47.58 34.02 9.38
N TYR A 274 -47.51 35.03 10.22
CA TYR A 274 -48.65 35.83 10.67
C TYR A 274 -48.43 37.32 10.38
N LEU A 275 -49.41 37.96 9.75
CA LEU A 275 -49.50 39.41 9.55
C LEU A 275 -50.72 39.93 10.31
N ASN A 276 -50.51 40.91 11.19
CA ASN A 276 -51.57 41.66 11.84
C ASN A 276 -51.42 43.16 11.57
N ASP A 277 -52.51 43.80 11.12
CA ASP A 277 -52.55 45.23 10.75
C ASP A 277 -51.42 45.66 9.79
N SER A 278 -50.96 44.74 8.93
CA SER A 278 -49.73 44.85 8.13
C SER A 278 -50.03 44.83 6.63
N GLN A 279 -49.41 45.72 5.85
CA GLN A 279 -49.83 46.03 4.47
C GLN A 279 -48.67 46.07 3.46
N TYR A 280 -48.94 45.82 2.18
CA TYR A 280 -47.94 45.87 1.09
C TYR A 280 -46.73 44.90 1.21
N ASN A 281 -46.76 43.96 2.16
CA ASN A 281 -45.69 42.99 2.35
C ASN A 281 -45.76 41.86 1.29
N THR A 282 -44.61 41.27 0.97
CA THR A 282 -44.50 40.14 0.02
C THR A 282 -44.04 38.87 0.73
N ILE A 283 -44.84 37.80 0.64
CA ILE A 283 -44.57 36.46 1.16
C ILE A 283 -44.40 35.51 -0.02
N LYS A 284 -43.15 35.16 -0.38
CA LYS A 284 -42.86 34.39 -1.60
C LYS A 284 -41.97 33.16 -1.39
N GLY A 285 -42.37 32.00 -1.94
CA GLY A 285 -41.51 30.82 -2.03
C GLY A 285 -41.18 30.13 -0.69
N ASN A 286 -41.85 30.50 0.41
CA ASN A 286 -41.60 29.97 1.75
C ASN A 286 -42.19 28.55 1.89
N ASN A 287 -41.71 27.80 2.90
CA ASN A 287 -42.12 26.43 3.19
C ASN A 287 -42.75 26.35 4.58
N ILE A 288 -44.08 26.17 4.66
CA ILE A 288 -44.87 26.29 5.89
C ILE A 288 -45.64 24.99 6.18
N LYS A 289 -45.19 24.21 7.17
CA LYS A 289 -45.73 22.86 7.40
C LYS A 289 -46.02 22.47 8.85
N ASN A 290 -46.93 21.50 9.00
CA ASN A 290 -47.25 20.78 10.24
C ASN A 290 -47.96 21.59 11.34
N HIS A 291 -48.65 22.68 10.99
CA HIS A 291 -49.45 23.47 11.93
C HIS A 291 -50.83 22.81 12.15
N THR A 292 -50.86 21.66 12.82
CA THR A 292 -52.07 20.81 12.92
C THR A 292 -53.20 21.40 13.79
N GLY A 293 -54.45 20.98 13.51
CA GLY A 293 -55.65 21.39 14.26
C GLY A 293 -56.39 22.57 13.63
N PHE A 294 -56.57 23.65 14.40
CA PHE A 294 -57.11 24.95 13.91
C PHE A 294 -56.01 26.00 13.68
N ARG A 295 -54.73 25.59 13.79
CA ARG A 295 -53.55 26.42 13.54
C ARG A 295 -53.45 26.78 12.04
N LYS A 296 -52.73 27.86 11.72
CA LYS A 296 -52.72 28.44 10.37
C LYS A 296 -51.30 28.48 9.80
N GLY A 297 -51.14 28.15 8.53
CA GLY A 297 -49.86 28.26 7.80
C GLY A 297 -49.49 29.72 7.61
N ILE A 298 -50.10 30.36 6.61
CA ILE A 298 -50.04 31.82 6.42
C ILE A 298 -51.36 32.43 6.91
N SER A 299 -51.31 33.43 7.80
CA SER A 299 -52.49 34.11 8.33
C SER A 299 -52.37 35.62 8.21
N LEU A 300 -53.42 36.27 7.73
CA LEU A 300 -53.58 37.72 7.61
C LEU A 300 -54.79 38.18 8.45
N SER A 301 -54.58 39.20 9.29
CA SER A 301 -55.58 39.85 10.14
C SER A 301 -55.52 41.36 9.90
N SER A 302 -56.63 41.99 9.49
CA SER A 302 -56.69 43.41 9.08
C SER A 302 -55.63 43.83 8.03
N SER A 303 -55.08 42.86 7.28
CA SER A 303 -53.83 43.00 6.55
C SER A 303 -54.11 43.00 5.04
N SER A 304 -54.09 44.20 4.45
CA SER A 304 -54.53 44.44 3.06
C SER A 304 -53.37 44.75 2.11
N TYR A 305 -53.58 44.55 0.81
CA TYR A 305 -52.59 44.83 -0.27
C TYR A 305 -51.28 44.00 -0.22
N ASN A 306 -51.27 42.87 0.48
CA ASN A 306 -50.11 41.97 0.55
C ASN A 306 -50.11 40.96 -0.62
N ILE A 307 -48.92 40.43 -0.95
CA ILE A 307 -48.72 39.41 -2.00
C ILE A 307 -48.27 38.10 -1.35
N ILE A 308 -48.95 37.00 -1.67
CA ILE A 308 -48.67 35.64 -1.18
C ILE A 308 -48.47 34.74 -2.40
N SER A 309 -47.23 34.40 -2.75
CA SER A 309 -46.95 33.69 -4.02
C SER A 309 -45.93 32.55 -3.97
N GLY A 310 -46.16 31.47 -4.69
CA GLY A 310 -45.20 30.36 -4.81
C GLY A 310 -44.87 29.63 -3.50
N ASN A 311 -45.63 29.85 -2.42
CA ASN A 311 -45.34 29.21 -1.13
C ASN A 311 -45.82 27.76 -1.11
N ASN A 312 -45.09 26.89 -0.42
CA ASN A 312 -45.48 25.51 -0.16
C ASN A 312 -46.10 25.42 1.24
N CYS A 313 -47.40 25.18 1.32
CA CYS A 313 -48.14 25.06 2.58
C CYS A 313 -48.74 23.66 2.70
N SER A 314 -48.29 22.83 3.65
CA SER A 314 -48.89 21.50 3.84
C SER A 314 -49.13 21.10 5.29
N SER A 315 -50.12 20.23 5.52
CA SER A 315 -50.36 19.63 6.85
C SER A 315 -50.71 20.66 7.95
N ASN A 316 -51.38 21.74 7.55
CA ASN A 316 -51.80 22.85 8.41
C ASN A 316 -53.33 22.80 8.68
N GLY A 317 -53.83 23.42 9.74
CA GLY A 317 -55.27 23.54 10.00
C GLY A 317 -56.00 24.40 8.96
N TYR A 318 -55.40 25.54 8.62
CA TYR A 318 -55.72 26.36 7.45
C TYR A 318 -54.39 26.67 6.76
N SER A 319 -54.20 26.40 5.47
CA SER A 319 -52.90 26.66 4.84
C SER A 319 -52.70 28.14 4.49
N ILE A 320 -53.72 28.83 3.97
CA ILE A 320 -53.77 30.29 3.85
C ILE A 320 -55.09 30.80 4.44
N HIS A 321 -55.04 31.84 5.28
CA HIS A 321 -56.20 32.39 5.97
C HIS A 321 -56.19 33.91 5.98
N LEU A 322 -57.27 34.54 5.50
CA LEU A 322 -57.49 35.99 5.54
C LEU A 322 -58.71 36.30 6.41
N SER A 323 -58.58 37.23 7.37
CA SER A 323 -59.71 37.81 8.11
C SER A 323 -59.67 39.34 8.02
N SER A 324 -60.77 39.96 7.61
CA SER A 324 -60.88 41.42 7.38
C SER A 324 -59.74 41.99 6.50
N SER A 325 -59.24 41.20 5.55
CA SER A 325 -57.96 41.41 4.86
C SER A 325 -58.17 41.46 3.36
N SER A 326 -58.33 42.66 2.80
CA SER A 326 -58.83 42.88 1.44
C SER A 326 -57.74 43.31 0.44
N ASN A 327 -58.03 43.24 -0.87
CA ASN A 327 -57.12 43.63 -1.95
C ASN A 327 -55.78 42.84 -1.97
N ASN A 328 -55.77 41.61 -1.47
CA ASN A 328 -54.58 40.76 -1.43
C ASN A 328 -54.44 39.93 -2.73
N ASN A 329 -53.22 39.46 -3.03
CA ASN A 329 -52.97 38.55 -4.15
C ASN A 329 -52.42 37.21 -3.63
N ILE A 330 -53.09 36.10 -3.95
CA ILE A 330 -52.73 34.73 -3.58
C ILE A 330 -52.44 33.96 -4.89
N THR A 331 -51.17 33.82 -5.27
CA THR A 331 -50.80 33.42 -6.64
C THR A 331 -49.76 32.28 -6.71
N GLY A 332 -50.10 31.16 -7.36
CA GLY A 332 -49.14 30.09 -7.63
C GLY A 332 -48.65 29.33 -6.40
N ASN A 333 -49.39 29.33 -5.29
CA ASN A 333 -49.03 28.60 -4.07
C ASN A 333 -49.41 27.11 -4.23
N ASN A 334 -48.62 26.24 -3.63
CA ASN A 334 -48.83 24.79 -3.58
C ASN A 334 -49.34 24.40 -2.19
N ILE A 335 -50.57 23.92 -2.11
CA ILE A 335 -51.31 23.69 -0.87
C ILE A 335 -51.78 22.24 -0.82
N SER A 336 -51.34 21.48 0.19
CA SER A 336 -51.67 20.05 0.30
C SER A 336 -51.93 19.55 1.72
N ASP A 337 -52.69 18.46 1.85
CA ASP A 337 -52.79 17.63 3.06
C ASP A 337 -53.22 18.41 4.33
N SER A 338 -53.88 19.55 4.13
CA SER A 338 -54.29 20.49 5.16
C SER A 338 -55.72 20.19 5.61
N ARG A 339 -56.22 20.78 6.70
CA ARG A 339 -57.66 20.66 7.03
C ARG A 339 -58.51 21.55 6.12
N ILE A 340 -58.10 22.80 5.87
CA ILE A 340 -58.68 23.68 4.85
C ILE A 340 -57.53 24.32 4.06
N GLY A 341 -57.65 24.40 2.73
CA GLY A 341 -56.62 24.98 1.87
C GLY A 341 -56.52 26.50 2.02
N ILE A 342 -57.48 27.24 1.46
CA ILE A 342 -57.58 28.70 1.50
C ILE A 342 -58.91 29.11 2.16
N HIS A 343 -58.87 30.03 3.14
CA HIS A 343 -60.06 30.56 3.83
C HIS A 343 -60.07 32.09 3.86
N LEU A 344 -61.15 32.70 3.35
CA LEU A 344 -61.42 34.13 3.40
C LEU A 344 -62.63 34.40 4.29
N GLU A 345 -62.46 35.31 5.26
CA GLU A 345 -63.50 35.83 6.15
C GLU A 345 -63.50 37.37 6.07
N LEU A 346 -64.65 38.02 5.84
CA LEU A 346 -64.76 39.49 5.70
C LEU A 346 -63.74 40.11 4.71
N SER A 347 -63.27 39.32 3.73
CA SER A 347 -62.09 39.63 2.91
C SER A 347 -62.50 39.77 1.45
N ASN A 348 -62.30 40.98 0.92
CA ASN A 348 -62.89 41.44 -0.35
C ASN A 348 -61.80 41.75 -1.38
N SER A 349 -62.16 41.74 -2.67
CA SER A 349 -61.29 42.14 -3.78
C SER A 349 -59.93 41.42 -3.83
N THR A 350 -59.87 40.19 -3.33
CA THR A 350 -58.67 39.34 -3.31
C THR A 350 -58.62 38.48 -4.57
N ASN A 351 -57.44 38.36 -5.18
CA ASN A 351 -57.22 37.52 -6.35
C ASN A 351 -56.60 36.18 -5.91
N ILE A 352 -57.23 35.07 -6.24
CA ILE A 352 -56.78 33.70 -5.98
C ILE A 352 -56.47 33.07 -7.35
N LEU A 353 -55.19 33.08 -7.72
CA LEU A 353 -54.72 32.84 -9.09
C LEU A 353 -53.75 31.65 -9.17
N ASN A 354 -53.96 30.71 -10.08
CA ASN A 354 -52.97 29.67 -10.45
C ASN A 354 -52.46 28.79 -9.28
N ASN A 355 -53.19 28.66 -8.17
CA ASN A 355 -52.76 27.86 -7.02
C ASN A 355 -53.11 26.37 -7.21
N THR A 356 -52.29 25.48 -6.65
CA THR A 356 -52.63 24.05 -6.50
C THR A 356 -53.15 23.83 -5.09
N VAL A 357 -54.34 23.24 -4.93
CA VAL A 357 -55.05 23.11 -3.64
C VAL A 357 -55.66 21.72 -3.53
N LYS A 358 -54.93 20.76 -2.94
CA LYS A 358 -55.32 19.34 -2.96
C LYS A 358 -55.21 18.57 -1.65
N ASN A 359 -55.75 17.36 -1.63
CA ASN A 359 -55.71 16.41 -0.51
C ASN A 359 -56.25 16.96 0.84
N ASN A 360 -57.07 18.01 0.84
CA ASN A 360 -57.46 18.64 2.10
C ASN A 360 -58.56 17.83 2.82
N LEU A 361 -58.44 17.68 4.15
CA LEU A 361 -59.35 16.93 5.03
C LEU A 361 -60.72 17.63 5.26
N TYR A 362 -61.01 18.66 4.47
CA TYR A 362 -62.30 19.32 4.36
C TYR A 362 -62.36 20.01 2.99
N ASN A 363 -62.34 21.34 2.92
CA ASN A 363 -62.48 22.07 1.65
C ASN A 363 -61.13 22.53 1.08
N GLY A 364 -61.08 22.65 -0.25
CA GLY A 364 -60.00 23.35 -0.94
C GLY A 364 -60.03 24.85 -0.67
N ILE A 365 -61.10 25.54 -1.11
CA ILE A 365 -61.28 26.99 -0.96
C ILE A 365 -62.60 27.30 -0.20
N ILE A 366 -62.58 28.29 0.68
CA ILE A 366 -63.78 28.77 1.40
C ILE A 366 -63.83 30.31 1.38
N LEU A 367 -64.96 30.87 0.92
CA LEU A 367 -65.32 32.28 1.05
C LEU A 367 -66.52 32.43 2.00
N PHE A 368 -66.29 33.06 3.15
CA PHE A 368 -67.24 33.17 4.25
C PHE A 368 -67.47 34.63 4.69
N THR A 369 -68.69 34.90 5.18
CA THR A 369 -69.13 36.17 5.82
C THR A 369 -68.68 37.42 5.08
N SER A 370 -69.44 37.82 4.06
CA SER A 370 -69.17 39.02 3.24
C SER A 370 -67.76 39.08 2.67
N SER A 371 -67.26 37.94 2.18
CA SER A 371 -66.04 37.88 1.38
C SER A 371 -66.42 37.99 -0.10
N SER A 372 -66.53 39.22 -0.58
CA SER A 372 -67.19 39.57 -1.85
C SER A 372 -66.24 40.23 -2.85
N ASN A 373 -66.60 40.22 -4.15
CA ASN A 373 -65.83 40.82 -5.25
C ASN A 373 -64.42 40.20 -5.46
N ASN A 374 -64.18 38.97 -5.00
CA ASN A 374 -62.92 38.25 -5.20
C ASN A 374 -62.88 37.58 -6.59
N ILE A 375 -61.69 37.31 -7.11
CA ILE A 375 -61.49 36.62 -8.41
C ILE A 375 -60.75 35.31 -8.16
N ILE A 376 -61.29 34.20 -8.65
CA ILE A 376 -60.74 32.85 -8.48
C ILE A 376 -60.54 32.23 -9.87
N THR A 377 -59.29 32.12 -10.34
CA THR A 377 -58.99 31.59 -11.69
C THR A 377 -57.65 30.89 -11.81
N GLY A 378 -57.54 29.92 -12.74
CA GLY A 378 -56.33 29.14 -13.01
C GLY A 378 -55.98 28.11 -11.93
N ASN A 379 -56.80 27.95 -10.88
CA ASN A 379 -56.47 27.09 -9.76
C ASN A 379 -56.78 25.61 -10.07
N ASN A 380 -55.89 24.71 -9.69
CA ASN A 380 -56.13 23.27 -9.69
C ASN A 380 -56.55 22.85 -8.27
N ILE A 381 -57.78 22.34 -8.14
CA ILE A 381 -58.48 22.10 -6.88
C ILE A 381 -58.99 20.64 -6.92
N SER A 382 -58.12 19.70 -6.55
CA SER A 382 -58.39 18.25 -6.63
C SER A 382 -58.39 17.57 -5.25
N ASP A 383 -58.95 16.36 -5.13
CA ASP A 383 -58.77 15.45 -3.97
C ASP A 383 -59.21 16.01 -2.60
N ASN A 384 -59.98 17.11 -2.55
CA ASN A 384 -60.43 17.70 -1.29
C ASN A 384 -61.67 16.96 -0.78
N THR A 385 -61.62 16.43 0.45
CA THR A 385 -62.57 15.40 0.92
C THR A 385 -64.00 15.88 1.16
N TYR A 386 -64.29 17.18 1.01
CA TYR A 386 -65.64 17.75 1.15
C TYR A 386 -66.03 18.60 -0.06
N ASN A 387 -65.84 19.93 -0.01
CA ASN A 387 -66.11 20.82 -1.15
C ASN A 387 -64.79 21.27 -1.80
N GLY A 388 -64.66 21.20 -3.12
CA GLY A 388 -63.57 21.86 -3.85
C GLY A 388 -63.54 23.37 -3.52
N ILE A 389 -64.69 24.02 -3.68
CA ILE A 389 -64.93 25.39 -3.21
C ILE A 389 -66.31 25.55 -2.54
N GLU A 390 -66.37 26.37 -1.48
CA GLU A 390 -67.62 26.74 -0.79
C GLU A 390 -67.76 28.26 -0.62
N LEU A 391 -68.91 28.81 -1.03
CA LEU A 391 -69.24 30.24 -0.91
C LEU A 391 -70.55 30.43 -0.12
N TYR A 392 -70.46 31.09 1.03
CA TYR A 392 -71.61 31.27 1.93
C TYR A 392 -71.51 32.52 2.80
N GLY A 393 -72.64 32.92 3.40
CA GLY A 393 -72.71 34.06 4.31
C GLY A 393 -72.69 35.44 3.61
N SER A 394 -73.44 35.59 2.51
CA SER A 394 -73.46 36.82 1.68
C SER A 394 -72.09 37.19 1.09
N SER A 395 -71.35 36.16 0.67
CA SER A 395 -70.08 36.26 -0.06
C SER A 395 -70.41 36.30 -1.56
N ASP A 396 -70.80 37.48 -2.03
CA ASP A 396 -71.43 37.72 -3.33
C ASP A 396 -70.48 38.42 -4.33
N HIS A 397 -70.87 38.45 -5.61
CA HIS A 397 -70.18 39.11 -6.72
C HIS A 397 -68.73 38.65 -6.91
N ASN A 398 -68.38 37.45 -6.45
CA ASN A 398 -67.11 36.82 -6.77
C ASN A 398 -67.17 36.25 -8.21
N ILE A 399 -66.02 36.18 -8.89
CA ILE A 399 -65.91 35.70 -10.28
C ILE A 399 -65.02 34.45 -10.29
N ILE A 400 -65.58 33.31 -10.69
CA ILE A 400 -64.92 31.99 -10.65
C ILE A 400 -64.90 31.39 -12.07
N TYR A 401 -63.72 31.38 -12.70
CA TYR A 401 -63.56 30.90 -14.08
C TYR A 401 -62.18 30.29 -14.30
N ASN A 402 -62.05 29.39 -15.27
CA ASN A 402 -60.81 28.74 -15.68
C ASN A 402 -60.09 28.01 -14.52
N ASN A 403 -60.85 27.36 -13.63
CA ASN A 403 -60.31 26.48 -12.58
C ASN A 403 -60.56 25.01 -12.94
N TYR A 404 -59.81 24.09 -12.32
CA TYR A 404 -59.96 22.65 -12.46
C TYR A 404 -60.49 22.09 -11.13
N PHE A 405 -61.70 21.56 -11.12
CA PHE A 405 -62.33 20.95 -9.95
C PHE A 405 -62.45 19.43 -10.13
N ASP A 406 -61.78 18.68 -9.26
CA ASP A 406 -61.88 17.22 -9.21
C ASP A 406 -61.88 16.66 -7.78
N ASN A 407 -63.05 16.65 -7.13
CA ASN A 407 -63.17 16.43 -5.69
C ASN A 407 -64.21 15.33 -5.39
N PRO A 408 -63.88 14.34 -4.53
CA PRO A 408 -64.63 13.08 -4.38
C PRO A 408 -66.02 13.17 -3.73
N LEU A 409 -66.49 14.37 -3.35
CA LEU A 409 -67.83 14.56 -2.78
C LEU A 409 -68.60 15.68 -3.51
N TYR A 410 -68.11 16.91 -3.49
CA TYR A 410 -68.67 18.01 -4.28
C TYR A 410 -67.56 18.91 -4.85
N ASN A 411 -67.68 19.27 -6.13
CA ASN A 411 -66.77 20.24 -6.75
C ASN A 411 -67.07 21.69 -6.28
N ALA A 412 -68.34 22.10 -6.22
CA ALA A 412 -68.73 23.43 -5.70
C ALA A 412 -70.04 23.47 -4.89
N TYR A 413 -70.10 24.43 -3.97
CA TYR A 413 -71.22 24.69 -3.08
C TYR A 413 -71.44 26.22 -2.93
N ASP A 414 -72.60 26.76 -3.34
CA ASP A 414 -72.83 28.22 -3.39
C ASP A 414 -74.28 28.63 -3.04
N TYR A 415 -74.43 29.29 -1.89
CA TYR A 415 -75.69 29.91 -1.43
C TYR A 415 -75.75 31.44 -1.62
N CYS A 416 -74.80 32.01 -2.36
CA CYS A 416 -74.66 33.44 -2.60
C CYS A 416 -75.02 33.78 -4.06
N ILE A 417 -74.69 34.99 -4.51
CA ILE A 417 -74.89 35.46 -5.89
C ILE A 417 -73.52 35.72 -6.52
N ASN A 418 -72.96 34.75 -7.23
CA ASN A 418 -71.63 34.82 -7.84
C ASN A 418 -71.67 34.56 -9.35
N ASP A 419 -70.61 34.95 -10.05
CA ASP A 419 -70.44 34.69 -11.48
C ASP A 419 -69.50 33.48 -11.67
N TRP A 420 -70.00 32.46 -12.36
CA TRP A 420 -69.36 31.14 -12.48
C TRP A 420 -68.66 30.92 -13.82
N ASN A 421 -68.57 31.96 -14.65
CA ASN A 421 -67.65 32.00 -15.77
C ASN A 421 -67.26 33.43 -16.15
N ILE A 422 -66.74 33.60 -17.36
CA ILE A 422 -66.64 34.85 -18.08
C ILE A 422 -67.16 34.62 -19.50
N THR A 423 -67.54 35.69 -20.21
CA THR A 423 -67.89 35.60 -21.64
C THR A 423 -66.75 34.97 -22.45
N LYS A 424 -67.07 33.99 -23.31
CA LYS A 424 -66.16 33.28 -24.23
C LYS A 424 -65.09 34.22 -24.82
N THR A 425 -63.87 34.12 -24.27
CA THR A 425 -62.72 35.01 -24.55
C THR A 425 -61.52 34.17 -24.96
N LEU A 426 -60.87 34.54 -26.08
CA LEU A 426 -59.71 33.82 -26.60
C LEU A 426 -58.53 33.79 -25.60
N GLY A 427 -57.99 32.60 -25.37
CA GLY A 427 -56.84 32.36 -24.51
C GLY A 427 -56.84 30.93 -23.97
N THR A 428 -55.65 30.33 -23.84
CA THR A 428 -55.48 28.94 -23.40
C THR A 428 -55.99 28.73 -21.98
N ASN A 429 -56.98 27.85 -21.82
CA ASN A 429 -57.56 27.49 -20.53
C ASN A 429 -56.78 26.36 -19.82
N ILE A 430 -57.20 26.02 -18.60
CA ILE A 430 -56.51 25.11 -17.69
C ILE A 430 -56.47 23.65 -18.16
N ILE A 431 -57.29 23.26 -19.15
CA ILE A 431 -57.22 21.96 -19.84
C ILE A 431 -56.65 22.08 -21.26
N GLY A 432 -56.08 23.22 -21.63
CA GLY A 432 -55.44 23.47 -22.94
C GLY A 432 -56.35 24.01 -24.04
N GLY A 433 -57.67 24.10 -23.81
CA GLY A 433 -58.64 24.59 -24.79
C GLY A 433 -58.49 26.09 -25.14
N PRO A 434 -59.05 26.55 -26.27
CA PRO A 434 -58.75 27.86 -26.86
C PRO A 434 -59.47 29.07 -26.24
N TYR A 435 -60.40 28.86 -25.30
CA TYR A 435 -61.17 29.92 -24.65
C TYR A 435 -61.12 29.83 -23.12
N LEU A 436 -60.93 30.98 -22.46
CA LEU A 436 -60.89 31.13 -20.99
C LEU A 436 -62.29 31.08 -20.31
N GLY A 437 -63.33 30.59 -20.99
CA GLY A 437 -64.69 30.51 -20.46
C GLY A 437 -64.87 29.34 -19.50
N GLY A 438 -65.61 29.54 -18.40
CA GLY A 438 -66.02 28.51 -17.45
C GLY A 438 -64.88 27.68 -16.83
N ASN A 439 -65.24 26.62 -16.12
CA ASN A 439 -64.35 25.81 -15.29
C ASN A 439 -64.42 24.34 -15.71
N PHE A 440 -63.37 23.55 -15.44
CA PHE A 440 -63.43 22.10 -15.58
C PHE A 440 -64.06 21.47 -14.32
N TRP A 441 -64.89 20.46 -14.54
CA TRP A 441 -65.65 19.75 -13.51
C TRP A 441 -65.57 18.24 -13.79
N SER A 442 -64.96 17.46 -12.90
CA SER A 442 -64.85 16.00 -13.10
C SER A 442 -66.17 15.22 -13.05
N ASP A 443 -67.24 15.88 -12.58
CA ASP A 443 -68.62 15.38 -12.60
C ASP A 443 -69.46 15.93 -13.78
N TYR A 444 -68.83 16.56 -14.78
CA TYR A 444 -69.54 16.98 -15.99
C TYR A 444 -69.93 15.79 -16.86
N THR A 445 -71.20 15.76 -17.28
CA THR A 445 -71.77 14.74 -18.17
C THR A 445 -72.59 15.36 -19.31
N GLY A 446 -72.33 16.62 -19.64
CA GLY A 446 -72.91 17.29 -20.82
C GLY A 446 -72.05 17.08 -22.06
N VAL A 447 -72.43 17.74 -23.15
CA VAL A 447 -71.74 17.66 -24.45
C VAL A 447 -71.21 19.03 -24.88
N ASP A 448 -70.10 19.02 -25.61
CA ASP A 448 -69.68 20.06 -26.54
C ASP A 448 -70.26 19.69 -27.92
N THR A 449 -71.05 20.59 -28.54
CA THR A 449 -71.70 20.34 -29.84
C THR A 449 -71.09 21.13 -31.00
N ASP A 450 -70.27 22.17 -30.73
CA ASP A 450 -69.63 22.99 -31.78
C ASP A 450 -68.10 22.79 -31.88
N GLY A 451 -67.52 22.00 -30.99
CA GLY A 451 -66.14 21.50 -31.02
C GLY A 451 -65.12 22.48 -30.45
N ASP A 452 -65.53 23.39 -29.57
CA ASP A 452 -64.71 24.49 -29.06
C ASP A 452 -64.04 24.25 -27.69
N ALA A 453 -64.27 23.07 -27.11
CA ALA A 453 -63.89 22.64 -25.77
C ALA A 453 -64.69 23.29 -24.61
N LEU A 454 -65.83 23.91 -24.90
CA LEU A 454 -66.83 24.38 -23.92
C LEU A 454 -68.12 23.57 -24.05
N GLY A 455 -68.74 23.25 -22.91
CA GLY A 455 -69.97 22.49 -22.85
C GLY A 455 -71.21 23.35 -23.12
N ASP A 456 -72.08 22.93 -24.04
CA ASP A 456 -73.37 23.57 -24.31
C ASP A 456 -74.39 23.38 -23.17
N THR A 457 -74.16 22.38 -22.32
CA THR A 457 -75.06 22.05 -21.21
C THR A 457 -74.61 22.76 -19.94
N LEU A 458 -75.40 23.73 -19.48
CA LEU A 458 -75.28 24.36 -18.16
C LEU A 458 -75.16 23.31 -17.05
N ILE A 459 -74.32 23.58 -16.03
CA ILE A 459 -74.30 22.81 -14.77
C ILE A 459 -75.13 23.52 -13.70
N PRO A 460 -76.32 22.97 -13.34
CA PRO A 460 -77.02 23.32 -12.11
C PRO A 460 -77.37 22.09 -11.26
N TYR A 461 -76.92 20.88 -11.62
CA TYR A 461 -77.59 19.63 -11.23
C TYR A 461 -76.80 18.64 -10.35
N ASN A 462 -75.50 18.87 -10.12
CA ASN A 462 -74.72 18.12 -9.09
C ASN A 462 -73.93 19.04 -8.13
N THR A 463 -73.70 20.29 -8.54
CA THR A 463 -73.20 21.37 -7.66
C THR A 463 -74.32 21.94 -6.81
N SER A 464 -74.06 22.29 -5.54
CA SER A 464 -75.02 23.02 -4.71
C SER A 464 -75.00 24.53 -4.98
N ILE A 465 -74.90 24.93 -6.26
CA ILE A 465 -74.99 26.32 -6.72
C ILE A 465 -76.47 26.66 -6.87
N THR A 466 -76.96 27.59 -6.05
CA THR A 466 -78.40 27.90 -5.96
C THR A 466 -78.86 29.12 -6.76
N ASN A 467 -77.93 29.98 -7.18
CA ASN A 467 -78.18 31.10 -8.09
C ASN A 467 -77.14 31.07 -9.21
N GLY A 468 -77.59 30.94 -10.47
CA GLY A 468 -76.69 30.80 -11.61
C GLY A 468 -76.19 29.37 -11.81
N GLY A 469 -74.95 29.25 -12.30
CA GLY A 469 -74.30 28.01 -12.71
C GLY A 469 -73.31 28.28 -13.85
N ASP A 470 -72.49 27.30 -14.22
CA ASP A 470 -71.52 27.46 -15.31
C ASP A 470 -72.16 27.16 -16.68
N TYR A 471 -72.29 28.19 -17.51
CA TYR A 471 -72.80 28.14 -18.88
C TYR A 471 -71.75 27.81 -19.95
N HIS A 472 -70.47 27.68 -19.57
CA HIS A 472 -69.37 27.32 -20.46
C HIS A 472 -68.40 26.30 -19.81
N PRO A 473 -68.86 25.17 -19.24
CA PRO A 473 -67.97 24.20 -18.59
C PRO A 473 -66.86 23.75 -19.53
N LEU A 474 -65.64 23.57 -19.04
CA LEU A 474 -64.53 23.07 -19.84
C LEU A 474 -64.66 21.57 -20.06
N VAL A 475 -64.54 21.12 -21.30
CA VAL A 475 -64.70 19.71 -21.72
C VAL A 475 -63.38 19.17 -22.27
N PHE A 476 -62.96 17.98 -21.82
CA PHE A 476 -61.82 17.31 -22.44
C PHE A 476 -62.18 16.87 -23.86
N ASN A 477 -61.50 17.47 -24.84
CA ASN A 477 -61.42 16.96 -26.21
C ASN A 477 -60.22 16.01 -26.27
N SER A 478 -60.44 14.72 -25.97
CA SER A 478 -59.40 13.70 -25.93
C SER A 478 -59.14 13.14 -27.32
N VAL A 479 -57.97 13.47 -27.87
CA VAL A 479 -57.33 12.65 -28.91
C VAL A 479 -56.81 11.34 -28.28
N PRO A 480 -56.61 10.24 -29.05
CA PRO A 480 -55.92 9.07 -28.55
C PRO A 480 -54.47 9.40 -28.22
N ILE A 481 -53.83 8.56 -27.42
CA ILE A 481 -52.40 8.65 -27.07
C ILE A 481 -51.73 7.39 -27.61
N ALA A 482 -50.88 7.56 -28.62
CA ALA A 482 -50.07 6.50 -29.20
C ALA A 482 -48.99 6.05 -28.21
N ASN A 483 -48.78 4.74 -28.06
CA ASN A 483 -47.69 4.19 -27.25
C ASN A 483 -47.45 2.71 -27.58
N PHE A 484 -46.22 2.21 -27.44
CA PHE A 484 -45.93 0.79 -27.58
C PHE A 484 -44.75 0.32 -26.72
N THR A 485 -44.58 -1.00 -26.65
CA THR A 485 -43.42 -1.69 -26.09
C THR A 485 -42.91 -2.72 -27.08
N TYR A 486 -41.66 -3.15 -26.93
CA TYR A 486 -41.05 -4.16 -27.79
C TYR A 486 -40.16 -5.12 -26.99
N THR A 487 -39.97 -6.35 -27.50
CA THR A 487 -39.09 -7.37 -26.91
C THR A 487 -38.37 -8.17 -28.00
N PRO A 488 -37.06 -8.49 -27.87
CA PRO A 488 -36.18 -8.12 -26.76
C PRO A 488 -35.86 -6.62 -26.70
N ILE A 489 -35.44 -6.13 -25.53
CA ILE A 489 -35.20 -4.69 -25.28
C ILE A 489 -33.80 -4.21 -25.72
N SER A 490 -32.99 -5.10 -26.26
CA SER A 490 -31.65 -4.84 -26.80
C SER A 490 -31.41 -5.89 -27.90
N PRO A 491 -32.13 -5.78 -29.02
CA PRO A 491 -32.09 -6.78 -30.08
C PRO A 491 -30.78 -6.73 -30.86
N THR A 492 -30.40 -7.89 -31.39
CA THR A 492 -29.44 -8.02 -32.49
C THR A 492 -30.17 -8.00 -33.84
N ASP A 493 -29.46 -7.85 -34.96
CA ASP A 493 -30.05 -8.02 -36.31
C ASP A 493 -30.58 -9.46 -36.50
N LEU A 494 -29.94 -10.43 -35.84
CA LEU A 494 -30.35 -11.83 -35.78
C LEU A 494 -31.64 -12.07 -34.96
N ASP A 495 -32.13 -11.09 -34.18
CA ASP A 495 -33.35 -11.21 -33.37
C ASP A 495 -34.63 -10.83 -34.13
N THR A 496 -35.69 -11.65 -33.99
CA THR A 496 -37.05 -11.23 -34.36
C THR A 496 -37.71 -10.46 -33.21
N ILE A 497 -37.88 -9.16 -33.38
CA ILE A 497 -38.50 -8.25 -32.41
C ILE A 497 -40.02 -8.39 -32.47
N SER A 498 -40.66 -8.51 -31.29
CA SER A 498 -42.11 -8.48 -31.14
C SER A 498 -42.55 -7.14 -30.56
N PHE A 499 -43.48 -6.46 -31.24
CA PHE A 499 -44.05 -5.19 -30.82
C PHE A 499 -45.43 -5.40 -30.17
N THR A 500 -45.74 -4.63 -29.13
CA THR A 500 -47.01 -4.69 -28.40
C THR A 500 -47.56 -3.29 -28.19
N ASP A 501 -48.77 -3.05 -28.69
CA ASP A 501 -49.54 -1.82 -28.52
C ASP A 501 -49.82 -1.55 -27.04
N ALA A 502 -49.57 -0.30 -26.63
CA ALA A 502 -49.82 0.22 -25.28
C ALA A 502 -50.60 1.55 -25.33
N SER A 503 -51.21 1.86 -26.49
CA SER A 503 -51.93 3.11 -26.75
C SER A 503 -53.23 3.19 -25.94
N LEU A 504 -53.67 4.42 -25.66
CA LEU A 504 -54.84 4.68 -24.83
C LEU A 504 -55.77 5.70 -25.47
N ASP A 505 -57.07 5.53 -25.23
CA ASP A 505 -58.09 6.53 -25.49
C ASP A 505 -58.99 6.60 -24.25
N TYR A 506 -59.41 7.82 -23.88
CA TYR A 506 -60.22 8.13 -22.71
C TYR A 506 -61.63 8.63 -23.07
N GLY A 507 -61.88 8.95 -24.34
CA GLY A 507 -63.17 9.45 -24.84
C GLY A 507 -63.86 8.47 -25.82
N GLY A 508 -63.08 7.84 -26.69
CA GLY A 508 -63.55 6.91 -27.73
C GLY A 508 -62.93 5.52 -27.61
N SER A 509 -62.61 4.93 -28.77
CA SER A 509 -61.87 3.67 -28.88
C SER A 509 -60.98 3.63 -30.12
N ILE A 510 -59.76 3.10 -29.97
CA ILE A 510 -58.80 2.95 -31.08
C ILE A 510 -59.31 1.87 -32.05
N VAL A 511 -59.42 2.24 -33.33
CA VAL A 511 -59.92 1.40 -34.44
C VAL A 511 -58.91 1.21 -35.57
N ASN A 512 -57.75 1.87 -35.51
CA ASN A 512 -56.70 1.74 -36.52
C ASN A 512 -55.30 1.90 -35.92
N TRP A 513 -54.37 1.08 -36.43
CA TRP A 513 -52.94 1.11 -36.13
C TRP A 513 -52.18 1.15 -37.46
N SER A 514 -51.08 1.90 -37.51
CA SER A 514 -50.17 1.94 -38.65
C SER A 514 -48.74 2.06 -38.12
N TRP A 515 -47.91 1.07 -38.44
CA TRP A 515 -46.51 0.98 -38.05
C TRP A 515 -45.60 1.31 -39.21
N ASP A 516 -44.54 2.07 -38.94
CA ASP A 516 -43.41 2.32 -39.83
C ASP A 516 -42.14 1.91 -39.08
N PHE A 517 -41.34 1.01 -39.66
CA PHE A 517 -40.14 0.45 -39.01
C PHE A 517 -38.84 1.21 -39.37
N ASP A 518 -38.93 2.28 -40.17
CA ASP A 518 -37.82 3.17 -40.60
C ASP A 518 -36.77 2.52 -41.53
N ASP A 519 -36.93 1.24 -41.89
CA ASP A 519 -36.16 0.52 -42.91
C ASP A 519 -36.87 0.45 -44.29
N GLY A 520 -38.16 0.75 -44.32
CA GLY A 520 -39.03 0.71 -45.50
C GLY A 520 -40.19 -0.29 -45.41
N ASP A 521 -40.19 -1.18 -44.42
CA ASP A 521 -41.33 -2.07 -44.13
C ASP A 521 -42.31 -1.45 -43.11
N SER A 522 -43.54 -1.98 -43.10
CA SER A 522 -44.67 -1.40 -42.36
C SER A 522 -45.74 -2.44 -42.03
N SER A 523 -46.60 -2.16 -41.05
CA SER A 523 -47.71 -3.05 -40.66
C SER A 523 -48.98 -2.31 -40.23
N PHE A 524 -50.11 -3.01 -40.29
CA PHE A 524 -51.42 -2.55 -39.80
C PHE A 524 -52.00 -3.47 -38.71
N ASP A 525 -51.26 -4.48 -38.28
CA ASP A 525 -51.64 -5.34 -37.15
C ASP A 525 -51.44 -4.58 -35.82
N GLN A 526 -52.26 -4.86 -34.80
CA GLN A 526 -52.11 -4.21 -33.49
C GLN A 526 -50.79 -4.58 -32.80
N ASN A 527 -50.29 -5.81 -33.00
CA ASN A 527 -49.08 -6.32 -32.34
C ASN A 527 -48.21 -7.08 -33.36
N PRO A 528 -47.42 -6.38 -34.20
CA PRO A 528 -46.62 -7.00 -35.25
C PRO A 528 -45.30 -7.58 -34.72
N THR A 529 -44.61 -8.34 -35.59
CA THR A 529 -43.23 -8.80 -35.39
C THR A 529 -42.38 -8.36 -36.57
N HIS A 530 -41.15 -7.91 -36.32
CA HIS A 530 -40.21 -7.47 -37.36
C HIS A 530 -38.80 -7.99 -37.09
N GLN A 531 -37.96 -8.06 -38.12
CA GLN A 531 -36.54 -8.36 -38.01
C GLN A 531 -35.78 -7.50 -39.02
N TYR A 532 -34.76 -6.79 -38.55
CA TYR A 532 -33.91 -5.95 -39.37
C TYR A 532 -32.87 -6.81 -40.11
N SER A 533 -32.32 -6.30 -41.20
CA SER A 533 -31.32 -7.02 -42.03
C SER A 533 -29.89 -6.50 -41.85
N ASP A 534 -29.71 -5.61 -40.88
CA ASP A 534 -28.53 -4.75 -40.69
C ASP A 534 -28.59 -4.15 -39.26
N ASP A 535 -27.45 -3.77 -38.72
CA ASP A 535 -27.29 -3.10 -37.42
C ASP A 535 -27.80 -1.63 -37.47
N GLY A 536 -27.92 -0.97 -36.31
CA GLY A 536 -28.05 0.49 -36.26
C GLY A 536 -29.23 1.02 -35.46
N ILE A 537 -29.78 2.18 -35.87
CA ILE A 537 -30.76 2.92 -35.05
C ILE A 537 -31.98 3.33 -35.90
N TYR A 538 -33.10 2.68 -35.65
CA TYR A 538 -34.35 2.80 -36.41
C TYR A 538 -35.40 3.59 -35.62
N ASN A 539 -35.99 4.63 -36.21
CA ASN A 539 -37.04 5.45 -35.58
C ASN A 539 -38.43 4.84 -35.77
N VAL A 540 -38.71 3.73 -35.07
CA VAL A 540 -40.00 3.02 -35.20
C VAL A 540 -41.15 3.91 -34.73
N CYS A 541 -42.14 4.11 -35.59
CA CYS A 541 -43.32 4.92 -35.34
C CYS A 541 -44.60 4.06 -35.33
N LEU A 542 -45.48 4.32 -34.35
CA LEU A 542 -46.86 3.86 -34.33
C LEU A 542 -47.80 5.07 -34.41
N THR A 543 -48.59 5.14 -35.49
CA THR A 543 -49.78 6.01 -35.58
C THR A 543 -51.02 5.22 -35.17
N VAL A 544 -51.83 5.78 -34.26
CA VAL A 544 -53.17 5.24 -33.92
C VAL A 544 -54.28 6.22 -34.25
N LYS A 545 -55.49 5.70 -34.45
CA LYS A 545 -56.68 6.49 -34.77
C LYS A 545 -57.92 5.94 -34.04
N ASP A 546 -58.73 6.85 -33.51
CA ASP A 546 -59.99 6.55 -32.81
C ASP A 546 -61.22 6.49 -33.75
N ASP A 547 -62.40 6.25 -33.17
CA ASP A 547 -63.69 6.20 -33.87
C ASP A 547 -64.32 7.58 -34.17
N ASP A 548 -63.92 8.65 -33.46
CA ASP A 548 -64.24 10.06 -33.80
C ASP A 548 -63.31 10.66 -34.87
N ALA A 549 -62.34 9.87 -35.33
CA ALA A 549 -61.34 10.11 -36.35
C ALA A 549 -60.20 11.09 -36.03
N ALA A 550 -59.95 11.39 -34.74
CA ALA A 550 -58.68 11.94 -34.29
C ALA A 550 -57.57 10.88 -34.27
N PHE A 551 -56.32 11.33 -34.22
CA PHE A 551 -55.14 10.47 -34.34
C PHE A 551 -53.97 11.06 -33.55
N ASP A 552 -53.05 10.18 -33.17
CA ASP A 552 -51.77 10.53 -32.54
C ASP A 552 -50.65 9.62 -33.09
N THR A 553 -49.39 9.97 -32.87
CA THR A 553 -48.25 9.19 -33.34
C THR A 553 -47.08 9.26 -32.37
N TYR A 554 -46.66 8.08 -31.91
CA TYR A 554 -45.52 7.90 -31.02
C TYR A 554 -44.41 7.21 -31.78
N CYS A 555 -43.21 7.80 -31.77
CA CYS A 555 -42.00 7.20 -32.32
C CYS A 555 -40.94 7.09 -31.23
N THR A 556 -40.14 6.03 -31.28
CA THR A 556 -38.91 5.91 -30.49
C THR A 556 -37.80 5.32 -31.33
N MET A 557 -36.58 5.81 -31.12
CA MET A 557 -35.40 5.11 -31.62
C MET A 557 -35.32 3.73 -30.96
N ILE A 558 -35.07 2.70 -31.75
CA ILE A 558 -34.66 1.37 -31.32
C ILE A 558 -33.25 1.15 -31.87
N THR A 559 -32.32 0.75 -31.00
CA THR A 559 -30.99 0.35 -31.41
C THR A 559 -30.96 -1.16 -31.57
N VAL A 560 -30.67 -1.59 -32.80
CA VAL A 560 -30.29 -2.95 -33.16
C VAL A 560 -28.77 -3.02 -33.07
N LEU A 561 -28.23 -4.12 -32.56
CA LEU A 561 -26.81 -4.28 -32.26
C LEU A 561 -26.18 -5.39 -33.12
N ASN A 562 -25.08 -5.08 -33.79
CA ASN A 562 -24.14 -6.07 -34.34
C ASN A 562 -23.69 -7.09 -33.27
N VAL A 563 -23.49 -8.35 -33.66
CA VAL A 563 -22.95 -9.41 -32.78
C VAL A 563 -21.43 -9.44 -32.87
N PRO A 564 -20.67 -9.28 -31.77
CA PRO A 564 -19.22 -9.26 -31.85
C PRO A 564 -18.61 -10.60 -32.34
N PRO A 565 -17.46 -10.55 -33.05
CA PRO A 565 -16.73 -11.74 -33.48
C PRO A 565 -16.22 -12.55 -32.28
N VAL A 566 -15.72 -13.75 -32.54
CA VAL A 566 -15.09 -14.61 -31.53
C VAL A 566 -13.63 -14.85 -31.89
N ALA A 567 -12.72 -14.37 -31.06
CA ALA A 567 -11.28 -14.45 -31.23
C ALA A 567 -10.74 -15.86 -30.93
N SER A 568 -9.80 -16.36 -31.75
CA SER A 568 -9.10 -17.62 -31.46
C SER A 568 -7.80 -17.75 -32.27
N PHE A 569 -6.77 -18.39 -31.68
CA PHE A 569 -5.56 -18.77 -32.42
C PHE A 569 -4.87 -20.04 -31.92
N THR A 570 -3.87 -20.48 -32.68
CA THR A 570 -2.93 -21.56 -32.34
C THR A 570 -1.49 -21.12 -32.67
N TYR A 571 -0.49 -21.78 -32.08
CA TYR A 571 0.92 -21.48 -32.32
C TYR A 571 1.79 -22.76 -32.39
N LEU A 572 2.97 -22.67 -33.03
CA LEU A 572 4.00 -23.72 -33.07
C LEU A 572 5.42 -23.10 -33.12
N PRO A 573 6.45 -23.73 -32.50
CA PRO A 573 6.40 -24.95 -31.68
C PRO A 573 5.68 -24.73 -30.35
N LEU A 574 5.35 -25.83 -29.64
CA LEU A 574 4.67 -25.77 -28.34
C LEU A 574 5.63 -25.56 -27.16
N ASP A 575 6.88 -25.99 -27.30
CA ASP A 575 7.95 -25.86 -26.30
C ASP A 575 9.12 -25.05 -26.91
N PRO A 576 8.97 -23.73 -27.17
CA PRO A 576 10.01 -22.89 -27.76
C PRO A 576 11.15 -22.57 -26.78
N THR A 577 12.36 -22.40 -27.31
CA THR A 577 13.42 -21.60 -26.67
C THR A 577 13.41 -20.17 -27.22
N ASP A 578 14.11 -19.25 -26.55
CA ASP A 578 14.42 -17.90 -27.04
C ASP A 578 14.97 -17.90 -28.49
N LEU A 579 15.82 -18.87 -28.81
CA LEU A 579 16.43 -19.08 -30.13
C LEU A 579 15.42 -19.58 -31.20
N ASN A 580 14.11 -19.61 -30.93
CA ASN A 580 13.09 -20.16 -31.83
C ASN A 580 12.12 -19.09 -32.36
N VAL A 581 11.88 -19.11 -33.69
CA VAL A 581 10.77 -18.36 -34.29
C VAL A 581 9.47 -19.16 -34.15
N ILE A 582 8.52 -18.60 -33.42
CA ILE A 582 7.15 -19.10 -33.23
C ILE A 582 6.27 -18.61 -34.38
N LEU A 583 5.42 -19.50 -34.92
CA LEU A 583 4.44 -19.19 -35.96
C LEU A 583 3.04 -19.23 -35.36
N PHE A 584 2.23 -18.19 -35.61
CA PHE A 584 0.86 -18.06 -35.12
C PHE A 584 -0.15 -18.27 -36.25
N THR A 585 -1.35 -18.76 -35.91
CA THR A 585 -2.42 -19.00 -36.89
C THR A 585 -3.79 -18.67 -36.30
N ASP A 586 -4.45 -17.69 -36.93
CA ASP A 586 -5.80 -17.23 -36.63
C ASP A 586 -6.86 -18.31 -36.93
N ASN A 587 -7.83 -18.43 -36.03
CA ASN A 587 -9.00 -19.31 -36.14
C ASN A 587 -10.30 -18.58 -35.72
N SER A 588 -10.28 -17.24 -35.70
CA SER A 588 -11.39 -16.40 -35.28
C SER A 588 -12.56 -16.47 -36.26
N ILE A 589 -13.78 -16.23 -35.77
CA ILE A 589 -15.01 -16.30 -36.55
C ILE A 589 -15.94 -15.11 -36.29
N ASP A 590 -16.90 -14.94 -37.18
CA ASP A 590 -17.94 -13.92 -37.18
C ASP A 590 -19.26 -14.58 -37.62
N SER A 591 -20.42 -14.07 -37.17
CA SER A 591 -21.74 -14.74 -37.35
C SER A 591 -22.68 -14.08 -38.35
N ASP A 592 -22.49 -12.79 -38.55
CA ASP A 592 -23.35 -11.80 -39.20
C ASP A 592 -22.48 -10.92 -40.11
N GLY A 593 -21.33 -10.45 -39.59
CA GLY A 593 -20.33 -9.67 -40.33
C GLY A 593 -19.16 -10.48 -40.90
N SER A 594 -18.00 -9.82 -41.03
CA SER A 594 -16.72 -10.38 -41.41
C SER A 594 -15.52 -9.67 -40.76
N ILE A 595 -14.55 -10.44 -40.26
CA ILE A 595 -13.33 -9.91 -39.63
C ILE A 595 -12.47 -9.13 -40.64
N VAL A 596 -12.23 -7.85 -40.35
CA VAL A 596 -11.43 -6.92 -41.19
C VAL A 596 -10.10 -6.50 -40.55
N ASN A 597 -9.88 -6.76 -39.27
CA ASN A 597 -8.62 -6.41 -38.59
C ASN A 597 -8.18 -7.43 -37.54
N TRP A 598 -6.86 -7.59 -37.43
CA TRP A 598 -6.16 -8.38 -36.42
C TRP A 598 -5.11 -7.50 -35.77
N SER A 599 -4.92 -7.62 -34.46
CA SER A 599 -3.88 -6.95 -33.70
C SER A 599 -3.34 -7.90 -32.65
N TRP A 600 -2.05 -8.21 -32.75
CA TRP A 600 -1.32 -9.10 -31.85
C TRP A 600 -0.45 -8.31 -30.89
N ASP A 601 -0.49 -8.68 -29.62
CA ASP A 601 0.46 -8.26 -28.58
C ASP A 601 1.20 -9.51 -28.10
N PHE A 602 2.53 -9.45 -28.06
CA PHE A 602 3.39 -10.58 -27.69
C PHE A 602 3.88 -10.53 -26.24
N ASP A 603 3.51 -9.51 -25.45
CA ASP A 603 3.87 -9.31 -24.02
C ASP A 603 5.37 -9.04 -23.75
N ASP A 604 6.18 -8.82 -24.80
CA ASP A 604 7.58 -8.36 -24.72
C ASP A 604 7.78 -6.91 -25.21
N GLY A 605 6.74 -6.32 -25.82
CA GLY A 605 6.73 -4.97 -26.38
C GLY A 605 6.63 -4.92 -27.90
N ASP A 606 6.79 -6.04 -28.61
CA ASP A 606 6.52 -6.15 -30.04
C ASP A 606 5.06 -6.54 -30.34
N SER A 607 4.62 -6.27 -31.57
CA SER A 607 3.22 -6.42 -32.01
C SER A 607 3.11 -6.65 -33.52
N SER A 608 1.96 -7.16 -33.98
CA SER A 608 1.70 -7.35 -35.42
C SER A 608 0.24 -7.09 -35.81
N PHE A 609 0.02 -6.77 -37.09
CA PHE A 609 -1.31 -6.62 -37.71
C PHE A 609 -1.57 -7.63 -38.84
N ASP A 610 -0.66 -8.58 -39.06
CA ASP A 610 -0.88 -9.70 -39.98
C ASP A 610 -1.86 -10.71 -39.38
N GLN A 611 -2.71 -11.34 -40.21
CA GLN A 611 -3.62 -12.40 -39.74
C GLN A 611 -2.87 -13.62 -39.16
N ASN A 612 -1.69 -13.94 -39.68
CA ASN A 612 -0.90 -15.12 -39.29
C ASN A 612 0.59 -14.73 -39.15
N PRO A 613 0.99 -14.09 -38.04
CA PRO A 613 2.34 -13.56 -37.85
C PRO A 613 3.34 -14.63 -37.41
N SER A 614 4.61 -14.23 -37.34
CA SER A 614 5.70 -14.98 -36.72
C SER A 614 6.47 -14.08 -35.76
N HIS A 615 6.83 -14.58 -34.58
CA HIS A 615 7.58 -13.82 -33.57
C HIS A 615 8.75 -14.63 -33.02
N GLN A 616 9.74 -13.95 -32.44
CA GLN A 616 10.83 -14.58 -31.69
C GLN A 616 11.15 -13.72 -30.47
N TYR A 617 11.14 -14.32 -29.30
CA TYR A 617 11.46 -13.66 -28.04
C TYR A 617 12.98 -13.46 -27.90
N ALA A 618 13.37 -12.39 -27.20
CA ALA A 618 14.77 -12.02 -27.01
C ALA A 618 15.37 -12.53 -25.68
N ASP A 619 14.57 -13.22 -24.87
CA ASP A 619 14.87 -13.67 -23.51
C ASP A 619 13.94 -14.87 -23.18
N ASP A 620 14.24 -15.59 -22.10
CA ASP A 620 13.45 -16.70 -21.55
C ASP A 620 12.25 -16.20 -20.70
N GLY A 621 11.27 -17.08 -20.42
CA GLY A 621 10.20 -16.78 -19.46
C GLY A 621 8.78 -17.15 -19.89
N VAL A 622 7.80 -16.35 -19.46
CA VAL A 622 6.37 -16.60 -19.71
C VAL A 622 5.69 -15.35 -20.25
N TYR A 623 5.18 -15.42 -21.47
CA TYR A 623 4.63 -14.31 -22.22
C TYR A 623 3.14 -14.52 -22.52
N THR A 624 2.32 -13.48 -22.36
CA THR A 624 0.85 -13.52 -22.48
C THR A 624 0.39 -13.06 -23.86
N VAL A 625 0.57 -13.89 -24.89
CA VAL A 625 0.18 -13.51 -26.26
C VAL A 625 -1.33 -13.31 -26.36
N CYS A 626 -1.73 -12.14 -26.85
CA CYS A 626 -3.11 -11.74 -27.08
C CYS A 626 -3.36 -11.44 -28.56
N LEU A 627 -4.42 -12.03 -29.12
CA LEU A 627 -5.01 -11.63 -30.41
C LEU A 627 -6.29 -10.85 -30.14
N THR A 628 -6.34 -9.60 -30.60
CA THR A 628 -7.57 -8.82 -30.77
C THR A 628 -8.02 -8.92 -32.23
N VAL A 629 -9.30 -9.24 -32.48
CA VAL A 629 -9.92 -9.15 -33.81
C VAL A 629 -11.02 -8.09 -33.84
N LYS A 630 -11.33 -7.60 -35.05
CA LYS A 630 -12.39 -6.62 -35.31
C LYS A 630 -13.17 -6.96 -36.59
N ASP A 631 -14.48 -6.89 -36.52
CA ASP A 631 -15.45 -7.01 -37.63
C ASP A 631 -15.57 -5.71 -38.47
N ASP A 632 -16.44 -5.72 -39.49
CA ASP A 632 -16.65 -4.58 -40.41
C ASP A 632 -17.27 -3.37 -39.70
N ASP A 633 -18.31 -3.58 -38.88
CA ASP A 633 -19.12 -2.52 -38.26
C ASP A 633 -18.52 -1.98 -36.96
N GLY A 634 -17.79 -2.83 -36.25
CA GLY A 634 -16.61 -2.43 -35.50
C GLY A 634 -16.54 -2.85 -34.04
N ALA A 635 -17.26 -3.90 -33.66
CA ALA A 635 -17.04 -4.58 -32.39
C ALA A 635 -15.72 -5.39 -32.41
N VAL A 636 -15.29 -5.84 -31.23
CA VAL A 636 -14.00 -6.51 -31.02
C VAL A 636 -14.14 -7.64 -30.01
N ASP A 637 -13.32 -8.66 -30.18
CA ASP A 637 -13.07 -9.69 -29.16
C ASP A 637 -11.57 -9.97 -29.03
N ILE A 638 -11.16 -10.47 -27.87
CA ILE A 638 -9.76 -10.66 -27.50
C ILE A 638 -9.55 -12.04 -26.88
N TYR A 639 -8.71 -12.85 -27.51
CA TYR A 639 -8.26 -14.14 -26.97
C TYR A 639 -6.79 -14.06 -26.58
N CYS A 640 -6.47 -14.42 -25.33
CA CYS A 640 -5.11 -14.44 -24.81
C CYS A 640 -4.75 -15.81 -24.25
N THR A 641 -3.48 -16.22 -24.39
CA THR A 641 -2.94 -17.42 -23.75
C THR A 641 -1.46 -17.23 -23.39
N MET A 642 -1.01 -17.90 -22.33
CA MET A 642 0.40 -17.89 -21.95
C MET A 642 1.22 -18.85 -22.83
N ILE A 643 2.43 -18.44 -23.17
CA ILE A 643 3.46 -19.25 -23.82
C ILE A 643 4.69 -19.23 -22.92
N THR A 644 5.28 -20.40 -22.66
CA THR A 644 6.55 -20.51 -21.94
C THR A 644 7.68 -20.65 -22.95
N VAL A 645 8.66 -19.76 -22.86
CA VAL A 645 9.92 -19.76 -23.60
C VAL A 645 11.01 -20.25 -22.64
N LEU A 646 11.89 -21.12 -23.12
CA LEU A 646 12.84 -21.86 -22.27
C LEU A 646 14.30 -21.48 -22.56
N ASN A 647 15.08 -21.19 -21.50
CA ASN A 647 16.53 -20.98 -21.52
C ASN A 647 17.31 -22.19 -22.09
N VAL A 648 18.45 -21.93 -22.74
CA VAL A 648 19.41 -22.93 -23.22
C VAL A 648 20.61 -23.04 -22.26
N PRO A 649 20.89 -24.20 -21.63
CA PRO A 649 21.96 -24.30 -20.66
C PRO A 649 23.39 -24.04 -21.21
N PRO A 650 24.31 -23.52 -20.37
CA PRO A 650 25.66 -23.10 -20.76
C PRO A 650 26.57 -24.26 -21.18
N VAL A 651 27.71 -23.92 -21.77
CA VAL A 651 28.78 -24.86 -22.17
C VAL A 651 30.03 -24.63 -21.32
N ALA A 652 30.40 -25.65 -20.54
CA ALA A 652 31.63 -25.67 -19.73
C ALA A 652 32.86 -26.10 -20.55
N ASP A 653 34.03 -25.53 -20.24
CA ASP A 653 35.36 -25.96 -20.71
C ASP A 653 36.40 -25.70 -19.61
N ALA A 654 37.02 -26.76 -19.07
CA ALA A 654 37.98 -26.71 -17.97
C ALA A 654 39.45 -26.59 -18.43
N ASN A 655 39.72 -26.58 -19.75
CA ASN A 655 41.04 -26.63 -20.36
C ASN A 655 41.94 -27.78 -19.78
N GLY A 656 43.25 -27.56 -19.72
CA GLY A 656 44.25 -28.53 -19.24
C GLY A 656 44.64 -29.60 -20.28
N PRO A 657 45.29 -30.71 -19.85
CA PRO A 657 45.72 -30.99 -18.48
C PRO A 657 46.83 -30.05 -18.00
N TYR A 658 47.08 -30.04 -16.69
CA TYR A 658 48.01 -29.14 -16.01
C TYR A 658 49.14 -29.92 -15.30
N ASP A 659 50.28 -29.26 -15.04
CA ASP A 659 51.43 -29.82 -14.30
C ASP A 659 51.94 -28.80 -13.27
N GLY A 660 52.51 -29.28 -12.16
CA GLY A 660 53.06 -28.43 -11.09
C GLY A 660 54.06 -29.12 -10.15
N LEU A 661 54.59 -28.36 -9.19
CA LEU A 661 55.49 -28.84 -8.14
C LEU A 661 54.83 -28.75 -6.75
N TYR A 662 55.35 -29.54 -5.82
CA TYR A 662 54.96 -29.57 -4.42
C TYR A 662 55.16 -28.21 -3.74
N HIS A 663 54.10 -27.65 -3.14
CA HIS A 663 53.99 -26.27 -2.62
C HIS A 663 54.03 -25.13 -3.66
N ASP A 664 54.18 -25.41 -4.95
CA ASP A 664 53.99 -24.38 -5.99
C ASP A 664 52.52 -24.22 -6.36
N SER A 665 52.16 -23.03 -6.86
CA SER A 665 50.78 -22.72 -7.23
C SER A 665 50.50 -23.01 -8.70
N VAL A 666 49.47 -23.82 -8.96
CA VAL A 666 48.97 -24.13 -10.30
C VAL A 666 47.79 -23.22 -10.62
N GLN A 667 47.78 -22.64 -11.83
CA GLN A 667 46.71 -21.80 -12.35
C GLN A 667 45.76 -22.62 -13.23
N PHE A 668 44.46 -22.49 -13.00
CA PHE A 668 43.38 -23.11 -13.75
C PHE A 668 42.59 -22.05 -14.50
N ASP A 669 42.20 -22.35 -15.75
CA ASP A 669 41.55 -21.41 -16.66
C ASP A 669 40.31 -22.05 -17.29
N GLY A 670 39.15 -21.44 -17.05
CA GLY A 670 37.84 -21.87 -17.56
C GLY A 670 37.31 -21.00 -18.71
N SER A 671 38.13 -20.08 -19.23
CA SER A 671 37.69 -19.05 -20.21
C SER A 671 37.34 -19.58 -21.61
N GLY A 672 37.39 -20.90 -21.83
CA GLY A 672 36.77 -21.55 -22.99
C GLY A 672 35.25 -21.71 -22.85
N SER A 673 34.72 -21.62 -21.63
CA SER A 673 33.29 -21.75 -21.35
C SER A 673 32.50 -20.58 -21.93
N TYR A 674 31.31 -20.85 -22.45
CA TYR A 674 30.42 -19.82 -23.02
C TYR A 674 28.94 -20.21 -22.87
N ASP A 675 28.07 -19.24 -23.13
CA ASP A 675 26.62 -19.39 -23.11
C ASP A 675 26.04 -19.19 -24.53
N PRO A 676 25.01 -19.95 -24.97
CA PRO A 676 24.47 -19.82 -26.33
C PRO A 676 23.61 -18.57 -26.56
N ASP A 677 22.89 -18.16 -25.51
CA ASP A 677 21.85 -17.14 -25.42
C ASP A 677 22.23 -16.06 -24.38
N GLY A 678 22.63 -16.48 -23.17
CA GLY A 678 22.94 -15.62 -22.02
C GLY A 678 24.42 -15.27 -21.79
N THR A 679 24.81 -15.26 -20.52
CA THR A 679 26.18 -15.02 -20.01
C THR A 679 26.46 -15.84 -18.75
N ILE A 680 27.68 -16.42 -18.66
CA ILE A 680 28.09 -17.19 -17.47
C ILE A 680 28.24 -16.28 -16.24
N LEU A 681 27.40 -16.53 -15.23
CA LEU A 681 27.34 -15.85 -13.93
C LEU A 681 28.42 -16.33 -12.95
N SER A 682 28.71 -17.63 -12.93
CA SER A 682 29.64 -18.23 -11.96
C SER A 682 30.46 -19.38 -12.53
N TYR A 683 31.67 -19.51 -12.00
CA TYR A 683 32.63 -20.60 -12.26
C TYR A 683 33.03 -21.18 -10.89
N GLU A 684 32.74 -22.46 -10.66
CA GLU A 684 33.07 -23.19 -9.42
C GLU A 684 33.98 -24.37 -9.73
N TRP A 685 35.07 -24.52 -8.99
CA TRP A 685 36.09 -25.54 -9.20
C TRP A 685 36.17 -26.49 -8.00
N ASP A 686 36.13 -27.80 -8.25
CA ASP A 686 36.60 -28.84 -7.31
C ASP A 686 38.00 -29.27 -7.77
N PHE A 687 39.01 -29.14 -6.90
CA PHE A 687 40.41 -29.44 -7.24
C PHE A 687 40.79 -30.92 -7.06
N GLY A 688 39.87 -31.76 -6.59
CA GLY A 688 40.03 -33.21 -6.48
C GLY A 688 40.85 -33.70 -5.28
N ASP A 689 41.38 -32.81 -4.46
CA ASP A 689 42.08 -33.12 -3.20
C ASP A 689 41.24 -32.87 -1.94
N GLY A 690 40.14 -32.11 -2.08
CA GLY A 690 39.21 -31.73 -1.02
C GLY A 690 38.99 -30.22 -0.90
N ASP A 691 39.83 -29.41 -1.57
CA ASP A 691 39.68 -27.95 -1.63
C ASP A 691 38.96 -27.51 -2.92
N TYR A 692 38.40 -26.29 -2.88
CA TYR A 692 37.55 -25.73 -3.92
C TYR A 692 37.99 -24.30 -4.28
N GLY A 693 37.79 -23.91 -5.54
CA GLY A 693 38.06 -22.58 -6.05
C GLY A 693 36.84 -21.95 -6.73
N THR A 694 36.89 -20.64 -6.96
CA THR A 694 35.89 -19.94 -7.77
C THR A 694 36.54 -18.94 -8.71
N GLY A 695 35.81 -18.55 -9.75
CA GLY A 695 36.21 -17.59 -10.77
C GLY A 695 36.76 -18.22 -12.04
N MET A 696 36.63 -17.49 -13.16
CA MET A 696 37.02 -17.92 -14.51
C MET A 696 38.50 -18.31 -14.61
N ILE A 697 39.38 -17.64 -13.85
CA ILE A 697 40.78 -18.04 -13.66
C ILE A 697 41.02 -18.09 -12.16
N THR A 698 41.56 -19.20 -11.67
CA THR A 698 41.81 -19.45 -10.25
C THR A 698 43.15 -20.14 -10.04
N ASN A 699 43.63 -20.22 -8.79
CA ASN A 699 44.94 -20.84 -8.48
C ASN A 699 44.83 -21.68 -7.21
N HIS A 700 45.46 -22.85 -7.20
CA HIS A 700 45.53 -23.76 -6.06
C HIS A 700 46.98 -24.15 -5.74
N ILE A 701 47.23 -24.73 -4.55
CA ILE A 701 48.52 -25.27 -4.12
C ILE A 701 48.28 -26.67 -3.55
N TYR A 702 48.91 -27.68 -4.15
CA TYR A 702 48.71 -29.07 -3.74
C TYR A 702 49.67 -29.49 -2.63
N ASP A 703 49.10 -29.80 -1.47
CA ASP A 703 49.81 -30.16 -0.23
C ASP A 703 50.39 -31.60 -0.27
N ARG A 704 50.30 -32.30 -1.41
CA ARG A 704 50.87 -33.63 -1.71
C ARG A 704 51.21 -33.79 -3.20
N VAL A 705 52.16 -34.68 -3.49
CA VAL A 705 52.42 -35.15 -4.86
C VAL A 705 51.38 -36.19 -5.28
N GLY A 706 50.93 -36.14 -6.54
CA GLY A 706 49.84 -36.98 -7.03
C GLY A 706 49.32 -36.57 -8.41
N ILE A 707 48.23 -37.20 -8.84
CA ILE A 707 47.39 -36.78 -9.97
C ILE A 707 45.98 -36.58 -9.44
N TYR A 708 45.38 -35.44 -9.78
CA TYR A 708 44.05 -35.03 -9.32
C TYR A 708 43.11 -34.83 -10.50
N THR A 709 41.82 -35.13 -10.31
CA THR A 709 40.76 -34.83 -11.28
C THR A 709 40.10 -33.54 -10.84
N VAL A 710 40.04 -32.56 -11.74
CA VAL A 710 39.53 -31.22 -11.48
C VAL A 710 38.22 -31.06 -12.23
N ILE A 711 37.18 -30.54 -11.56
CA ILE A 711 35.85 -30.34 -12.14
C ILE A 711 35.57 -28.84 -12.18
N LEU A 712 35.14 -28.34 -13.32
CA LEU A 712 34.56 -27.00 -13.46
C LEU A 712 33.03 -27.15 -13.57
N THR A 713 32.30 -26.40 -12.76
CA THR A 713 30.87 -26.11 -12.96
C THR A 713 30.73 -24.67 -13.41
N VAL A 714 29.93 -24.43 -14.46
CA VAL A 714 29.51 -23.08 -14.87
C VAL A 714 27.99 -22.96 -14.78
N THR A 715 27.54 -21.77 -14.40
CA THR A 715 26.11 -21.40 -14.32
C THR A 715 25.88 -20.14 -15.15
N ASP A 716 24.82 -20.11 -15.93
CA ASP A 716 24.35 -18.94 -16.68
C ASP A 716 23.72 -17.86 -15.76
N ASN A 717 23.21 -16.77 -16.33
CA ASN A 717 22.53 -15.72 -15.56
C ASN A 717 21.13 -16.11 -15.05
N ASP A 718 20.54 -17.19 -15.56
CA ASP A 718 19.12 -17.53 -15.36
C ASP A 718 18.93 -18.78 -14.47
N GLY A 719 20.03 -19.44 -14.13
CA GLY A 719 20.15 -20.51 -13.13
C GLY A 719 20.39 -21.91 -13.69
N SER A 720 20.54 -22.10 -15.00
CA SER A 720 20.96 -23.39 -15.57
C SER A 720 22.48 -23.53 -15.50
N TRP A 721 22.96 -24.78 -15.46
CA TRP A 721 24.37 -25.07 -15.20
C TRP A 721 24.83 -26.31 -15.96
N ASN A 722 26.13 -26.38 -16.18
CA ASN A 722 26.80 -27.48 -16.89
C ASN A 722 28.21 -27.70 -16.32
N ILE A 723 28.82 -28.86 -16.63
CA ILE A 723 30.12 -29.26 -16.06
C ILE A 723 31.09 -29.78 -17.12
N ASP A 724 32.39 -29.57 -16.87
CA ASP A 724 33.49 -30.22 -17.59
C ASP A 724 34.59 -30.68 -16.62
N THR A 725 35.46 -31.61 -17.04
CA THR A 725 36.43 -32.28 -16.18
C THR A 725 37.81 -32.43 -16.81
N THR A 726 38.85 -32.08 -16.07
CA THR A 726 40.26 -32.12 -16.50
C THR A 726 41.16 -32.73 -15.41
N THR A 727 42.48 -32.69 -15.57
CA THR A 727 43.44 -33.29 -14.62
C THR A 727 44.71 -32.46 -14.40
N VAL A 728 45.35 -32.65 -13.26
CA VAL A 728 46.63 -32.01 -12.89
C VAL A 728 47.58 -33.00 -12.20
N GLN A 729 48.89 -32.84 -12.40
CA GLN A 729 49.96 -33.70 -11.86
C GLN A 729 51.01 -32.89 -11.06
N ILE A 730 51.44 -33.39 -9.89
CA ILE A 730 52.27 -32.65 -8.91
C ILE A 730 53.51 -33.46 -8.48
N THR A 731 54.72 -32.85 -8.51
CA THR A 731 56.03 -33.54 -8.29
C THR A 731 57.06 -32.75 -7.43
N TYR A 732 58.29 -33.28 -7.20
CA TYR A 732 59.34 -32.68 -6.33
C TYR A 732 60.57 -32.14 -7.12
N GLU A 733 61.37 -31.23 -6.53
CA GLU A 733 62.64 -30.68 -7.08
C GLU A 733 63.87 -31.63 -6.87
N PRO A 734 64.82 -31.76 -7.84
CA PRO A 734 66.00 -32.66 -7.75
C PRO A 734 67.32 -32.03 -7.21
N ILE A 735 68.28 -32.88 -6.78
CA ILE A 735 69.58 -32.50 -6.14
C ILE A 735 70.79 -33.42 -6.55
N PRO A 736 72.08 -32.97 -6.46
CA PRO A 736 73.28 -33.68 -6.94
C PRO A 736 74.02 -34.55 -5.89
N SER A 737 75.03 -35.36 -6.28
CA SER A 737 75.71 -36.34 -5.40
C SER A 737 77.18 -36.71 -5.75
N VAL A 738 77.90 -37.33 -4.80
CA VAL A 738 79.31 -37.77 -4.90
C VAL A 738 79.56 -39.10 -4.15
N LEU A 739 80.65 -39.80 -4.47
CA LEU A 739 81.10 -41.06 -3.87
C LEU A 739 82.65 -41.12 -3.79
N ILE A 740 83.20 -41.56 -2.65
CA ILE A 740 84.64 -41.86 -2.49
C ILE A 740 84.93 -43.30 -2.95
N LEU A 741 86.10 -43.51 -3.58
CA LEU A 741 86.60 -44.83 -3.98
C LEU A 741 87.83 -45.29 -3.17
N TYR A 742 88.67 -44.37 -2.71
CA TYR A 742 89.86 -44.65 -1.90
C TYR A 742 90.31 -43.36 -1.15
N PRO A 743 90.88 -43.43 0.08
CA PRO A 743 91.09 -44.62 0.91
C PRO A 743 89.78 -45.33 1.28
N ILE A 744 89.91 -46.59 1.68
CA ILE A 744 88.84 -47.39 2.27
C ILE A 744 89.27 -47.69 3.71
N GLY A 745 88.45 -47.32 4.69
CA GLY A 745 88.88 -47.04 6.07
C GLY A 745 89.89 -47.96 6.75
N GLY A 746 90.92 -47.35 7.34
CA GLY A 746 91.84 -47.99 8.30
C GLY A 746 93.26 -48.30 7.79
N GLU A 747 93.63 -47.85 6.59
CA GLU A 747 94.98 -48.07 6.05
C GLU A 747 96.05 -47.23 6.78
N ASN A 748 97.23 -47.84 7.00
CA ASN A 748 98.40 -47.18 7.61
C ASN A 748 99.38 -46.82 6.47
N VAL A 749 99.74 -45.54 6.33
CA VAL A 749 100.48 -45.04 5.15
C VAL A 749 101.79 -44.35 5.52
N GLU A 750 102.90 -44.95 5.10
CA GLU A 750 104.23 -44.34 5.10
C GLU A 750 104.47 -43.63 3.76
N GLY A 751 104.58 -42.29 3.77
CA GLY A 751 105.07 -41.48 2.65
C GLY A 751 104.02 -40.69 1.87
N THR A 752 103.07 -41.33 1.18
CA THR A 752 102.10 -40.62 0.30
C THR A 752 100.81 -41.42 0.11
N ILE A 753 99.65 -40.74 0.10
CA ILE A 753 98.32 -41.34 -0.10
C ILE A 753 97.59 -40.71 -1.32
N ASP A 754 96.99 -41.53 -2.20
CA ASP A 754 96.32 -41.11 -3.45
C ASP A 754 94.78 -41.24 -3.35
N ILE A 755 94.09 -40.17 -2.92
CA ILE A 755 92.63 -40.10 -2.74
C ILE A 755 91.87 -40.18 -4.08
N GLN A 756 90.76 -40.91 -4.18
CA GLN A 756 89.97 -41.11 -5.42
C GLN A 756 88.44 -40.98 -5.23
N TRP A 757 87.73 -40.45 -6.23
CA TRP A 757 86.27 -40.19 -6.17
C TRP A 757 85.53 -40.34 -7.52
N ILE A 758 84.19 -40.43 -7.48
CA ILE A 758 83.25 -40.25 -8.60
C ILE A 758 82.12 -39.30 -8.18
N ALA A 759 81.67 -38.39 -9.05
CA ALA A 759 80.59 -37.44 -8.80
C ALA A 759 79.60 -37.29 -9.97
N HIS A 760 78.38 -36.83 -9.68
CA HIS A 760 77.30 -36.61 -10.64
C HIS A 760 76.52 -35.31 -10.36
N ASP A 761 76.34 -34.48 -11.38
CA ASP A 761 75.41 -33.35 -11.37
C ASP A 761 73.95 -33.81 -11.48
N THR A 762 73.01 -32.89 -11.25
CA THR A 762 71.56 -33.15 -11.36
C THR A 762 71.10 -33.64 -12.73
N SER A 763 71.88 -33.42 -13.80
CA SER A 763 71.57 -33.91 -15.16
C SER A 763 72.44 -35.08 -15.64
N GLY A 764 73.39 -35.56 -14.83
CA GLY A 764 74.18 -36.77 -15.07
C GLY A 764 75.25 -36.68 -16.15
N GLY A 765 75.76 -35.48 -16.48
CA GLY A 765 76.73 -35.27 -17.56
C GLY A 765 77.68 -34.05 -17.46
N ASN A 766 77.62 -33.23 -16.41
CA ASN A 766 78.47 -32.04 -16.23
C ASN A 766 79.43 -32.19 -15.05
N ASN A 767 80.62 -31.60 -15.13
CA ASN A 767 81.59 -31.60 -14.02
C ASN A 767 81.12 -30.69 -12.88
N VAL A 768 80.90 -31.25 -11.69
CA VAL A 768 80.60 -30.50 -10.46
C VAL A 768 81.87 -30.06 -9.73
N GLN A 769 81.80 -29.00 -8.92
CA GLN A 769 82.95 -28.59 -8.12
C GLN A 769 83.13 -29.55 -6.93
N ILE A 770 84.30 -30.16 -6.83
CA ILE A 770 84.69 -31.01 -5.70
C ILE A 770 85.49 -30.18 -4.69
N VAL A 771 85.20 -30.39 -3.41
CA VAL A 771 86.02 -29.88 -2.30
C VAL A 771 86.38 -31.03 -1.37
N ILE A 772 87.65 -31.07 -0.93
CA ILE A 772 88.16 -32.09 -0.02
C ILE A 772 88.58 -31.41 1.28
N TYR A 773 88.20 -31.99 2.41
CA TYR A 773 88.65 -31.60 3.74
C TYR A 773 89.37 -32.77 4.39
N LEU A 774 90.60 -32.55 4.86
CA LEU A 774 91.29 -33.46 5.75
C LEU A 774 91.20 -32.93 7.18
N PHE A 775 90.86 -33.79 8.14
CA PHE A 775 90.85 -33.49 9.57
C PHE A 775 91.91 -34.35 10.25
N ASP A 776 92.63 -33.78 11.20
CA ASP A 776 93.52 -34.54 12.09
C ASP A 776 92.76 -35.15 13.29
N SER A 777 93.49 -35.85 14.16
CA SER A 777 92.94 -36.49 15.36
C SER A 777 92.50 -35.51 16.46
N GLU A 778 92.84 -34.22 16.37
CA GLU A 778 92.32 -33.17 17.27
C GLU A 778 91.04 -32.52 16.68
N GLY A 779 90.76 -32.76 15.39
CA GLY A 779 89.60 -32.26 14.67
C GLY A 779 89.84 -30.94 13.95
N ASP A 780 91.08 -30.42 13.95
CA ASP A 780 91.46 -29.28 13.11
C ASP A 780 91.57 -29.73 11.64
N PHE A 781 91.19 -28.85 10.71
CA PHE A 781 91.01 -29.25 9.31
C PHE A 781 91.83 -28.43 8.30
N THR A 782 92.41 -29.13 7.34
CA THR A 782 93.04 -28.58 6.15
C THR A 782 92.13 -28.81 4.95
N ARG A 783 91.61 -27.72 4.36
CA ARG A 783 90.92 -27.79 3.06
C ARG A 783 91.95 -28.04 1.96
N LEU A 784 91.81 -29.16 1.24
CA LEU A 784 92.52 -29.43 0.01
C LEU A 784 91.67 -29.01 -1.20
N THR A 785 92.32 -28.40 -2.18
CA THR A 785 91.72 -28.07 -3.48
C THR A 785 92.50 -28.75 -4.59
N PRO A 786 92.03 -29.91 -5.08
CA PRO A 786 92.51 -30.48 -6.34
C PRO A 786 92.27 -29.53 -7.50
N ASP A 787 93.18 -29.54 -8.47
CA ASP A 787 93.07 -28.86 -9.77
C ASP A 787 93.68 -29.85 -10.79
N PRO A 788 92.94 -30.36 -11.79
CA PRO A 788 91.66 -29.86 -12.33
C PRO A 788 90.38 -30.48 -11.75
N ILE A 789 89.25 -29.89 -12.14
CA ILE A 789 87.89 -30.31 -11.79
C ILE A 789 87.40 -31.40 -12.77
N GLU A 790 87.38 -32.65 -12.32
CA GLU A 790 86.81 -33.78 -13.05
C GLU A 790 85.86 -34.62 -12.17
N ASN A 791 84.74 -35.09 -12.75
CA ASN A 791 83.78 -35.98 -12.08
C ASN A 791 84.35 -37.35 -11.70
N VAL A 792 85.53 -37.71 -12.18
CA VAL A 792 86.33 -38.84 -11.70
C VAL A 792 87.74 -38.32 -11.53
N GLY A 793 88.34 -38.44 -10.34
CA GLY A 793 89.61 -37.78 -10.06
C GLY A 793 90.51 -38.51 -9.08
N THR A 794 91.74 -38.01 -8.94
CA THR A 794 92.74 -38.55 -8.00
C THR A 794 93.62 -37.42 -7.45
N PHE A 795 93.91 -37.41 -6.16
CA PHE A 795 94.77 -36.42 -5.50
C PHE A 795 95.77 -37.07 -4.53
N GLY A 796 97.07 -36.87 -4.78
CA GLY A 796 98.15 -37.38 -3.94
C GLY A 796 98.56 -36.41 -2.83
N TRP A 797 98.65 -36.88 -1.58
CA TRP A 797 99.06 -36.11 -0.41
C TRP A 797 100.29 -36.73 0.28
N ASP A 798 101.35 -35.93 0.48
CA ASP A 798 102.60 -36.33 1.13
C ASP A 798 102.44 -36.35 2.66
N THR A 799 102.57 -37.53 3.27
CA THR A 799 102.41 -37.75 4.71
C THR A 799 103.74 -37.70 5.48
N SER A 800 104.87 -37.48 4.81
CA SER A 800 106.20 -37.47 5.46
C SER A 800 106.48 -36.23 6.32
N THR A 801 105.62 -35.21 6.25
CA THR A 801 105.77 -33.95 7.01
C THR A 801 104.69 -33.71 8.05
N VAL A 802 103.78 -34.66 8.29
CA VAL A 802 102.69 -34.53 9.28
C VAL A 802 102.91 -35.46 10.49
N PRO A 803 102.37 -35.13 11.69
CA PRO A 803 102.53 -35.96 12.87
C PRO A 803 101.87 -37.34 12.76
N ASP A 804 102.39 -38.28 13.56
CA ASP A 804 101.79 -39.57 13.85
C ASP A 804 100.34 -39.39 14.35
N GLY A 805 99.37 -40.04 13.70
CA GLY A 805 97.96 -39.84 14.03
C GLY A 805 96.99 -40.48 13.04
N GLU A 806 95.71 -40.52 13.43
CA GLU A 806 94.59 -40.88 12.58
C GLU A 806 94.00 -39.60 11.95
N TYR A 807 93.67 -39.68 10.66
CA TYR A 807 93.17 -38.56 9.85
C TYR A 807 91.86 -38.97 9.17
N LYS A 808 90.89 -38.06 9.14
CA LYS A 808 89.63 -38.19 8.42
C LYS A 808 89.70 -37.45 7.09
N ILE A 809 89.06 -37.98 6.05
CA ILE A 809 88.75 -37.26 4.83
C ILE A 809 87.23 -37.07 4.67
N GLU A 810 86.82 -35.89 4.21
CA GLU A 810 85.46 -35.59 3.73
C GLU A 810 85.53 -35.02 2.31
N VAL A 811 84.57 -35.40 1.46
CA VAL A 811 84.46 -34.96 0.06
C VAL A 811 83.05 -34.49 -0.24
N SER A 812 82.93 -33.24 -0.70
CA SER A 812 81.68 -32.57 -1.04
C SER A 812 81.60 -32.28 -2.54
N ALA A 813 80.42 -32.47 -3.16
CA ALA A 813 80.10 -31.92 -4.48
C ALA A 813 79.25 -30.65 -4.34
N ILE A 814 79.56 -29.63 -5.13
CA ILE A 814 78.89 -28.32 -5.12
C ILE A 814 78.51 -27.93 -6.55
N GLN A 815 77.28 -27.44 -6.71
CA GLN A 815 76.76 -26.89 -7.97
C GLN A 815 75.84 -25.70 -7.66
N ASP A 816 76.11 -24.55 -8.28
CA ASP A 816 75.28 -23.32 -8.16
C ASP A 816 74.92 -22.95 -6.71
N ASP A 817 75.94 -22.93 -5.83
CA ASP A 817 75.88 -22.72 -4.38
C ASP A 817 74.98 -23.70 -3.58
N LYS A 818 74.38 -24.71 -4.21
CA LYS A 818 73.75 -25.86 -3.54
C LYS A 818 74.82 -26.94 -3.25
N PHE A 819 74.83 -27.44 -2.02
CA PHE A 819 75.67 -28.56 -1.57
C PHE A 819 74.98 -29.90 -1.85
N GLY A 820 75.73 -30.87 -2.39
CA GLY A 820 75.32 -32.27 -2.46
C GLY A 820 75.54 -33.01 -1.13
N ILE A 821 75.35 -34.33 -1.15
CA ILE A 821 75.58 -35.19 0.03
C ILE A 821 77.08 -35.36 0.27
N ASP A 822 77.56 -35.00 1.47
CA ASP A 822 78.94 -35.23 1.90
C ASP A 822 79.24 -36.72 2.15
N VAL A 823 80.44 -37.17 1.78
CA VAL A 823 80.93 -38.56 1.99
C VAL A 823 82.30 -38.53 2.68
N SER A 824 82.60 -39.52 3.53
CA SER A 824 83.82 -39.49 4.36
C SER A 824 84.44 -40.85 4.71
N ASP A 825 85.76 -40.90 4.91
CA ASP A 825 86.50 -42.09 5.38
C ASP A 825 87.78 -41.73 6.21
N TYR A 826 88.60 -42.70 6.65
CA TYR A 826 89.69 -42.54 7.63
C TYR A 826 90.99 -43.33 7.31
N PHE A 827 92.17 -42.81 7.71
CA PHE A 827 93.50 -43.47 7.56
C PHE A 827 94.52 -43.02 8.63
N THR A 828 95.72 -43.63 8.71
CA THR A 828 96.72 -43.39 9.78
C THR A 828 98.16 -43.18 9.27
N VAL A 829 98.93 -42.29 9.91
CA VAL A 829 100.36 -41.96 9.63
C VAL A 829 101.23 -42.24 10.87
N LYS A 830 102.49 -42.68 10.73
CA LYS A 830 103.44 -42.99 11.85
C LYS A 830 104.92 -42.74 11.48
N ASN A 831 105.70 -42.07 12.36
CA ASN A 831 107.03 -41.49 12.09
C ASN A 831 108.04 -41.29 13.29
N HIS A 832 107.85 -41.67 14.59
CA HIS A 832 108.88 -42.07 15.64
C HIS A 832 108.53 -41.82 17.16
N GLU A 833 109.28 -42.46 18.10
CA GLU A 833 109.04 -42.69 19.56
C GLU A 833 110.26 -42.40 20.51
N GLU A 834 110.31 -42.54 21.88
CA GLU A 834 109.41 -42.30 23.06
C GLU A 834 110.24 -42.31 24.41
N PRO A 835 109.69 -41.94 25.62
CA PRO A 835 110.43 -41.82 26.91
C PRO A 835 109.94 -42.71 28.10
N ILE A 836 110.64 -43.01 29.22
CA ILE A 836 112.07 -43.31 29.50
C ILE A 836 112.20 -44.47 30.54
N GLU A 837 111.27 -44.67 31.50
CA GLU A 837 111.35 -45.73 32.54
C GLU A 837 109.95 -46.26 32.94
N ASN A 838 109.77 -47.60 32.99
CA ASN A 838 108.50 -48.36 33.09
C ASN A 838 108.68 -49.62 33.97
N LEU A 839 107.61 -50.19 34.56
CA LEU A 839 107.63 -51.45 35.31
C LEU A 839 106.61 -52.50 34.79
N PRO A 840 107.01 -53.77 34.54
CA PRO A 840 106.11 -54.80 34.01
C PRO A 840 104.90 -55.15 34.92
N PRO A 841 103.78 -55.61 34.33
CA PRO A 841 102.59 -56.00 35.06
C PRO A 841 102.79 -57.16 36.04
N ASN A 842 101.82 -57.34 36.94
CA ASN A 842 101.78 -58.52 37.81
C ASN A 842 101.46 -59.81 37.02
N LYS A 843 101.76 -60.97 37.62
CA LYS A 843 101.34 -62.28 37.08
C LYS A 843 99.81 -62.42 37.14
N PRO A 844 99.11 -62.78 36.05
CA PRO A 844 97.67 -62.98 36.08
C PRO A 844 97.22 -64.20 36.89
N PHE A 845 95.97 -64.14 37.35
CA PHE A 845 95.31 -65.26 38.00
C PHE A 845 95.10 -66.44 37.01
N LYS A 846 95.06 -67.66 37.57
CA LYS A 846 94.76 -68.87 36.79
C LYS A 846 93.39 -68.74 36.09
N PRO A 847 93.29 -69.06 34.78
CA PRO A 847 92.03 -69.10 34.06
C PRO A 847 90.92 -69.92 34.73
N SER A 848 89.70 -69.40 34.64
CA SER A 848 88.45 -70.09 35.00
C SER A 848 87.53 -70.21 33.78
N GLY A 849 86.79 -71.31 33.68
CA GLY A 849 85.87 -71.63 32.59
C GLY A 849 85.57 -73.12 32.53
N GLU A 850 84.85 -73.57 31.51
CA GLU A 850 84.45 -74.98 31.35
C GLU A 850 85.63 -75.92 31.07
N SER A 851 85.56 -77.16 31.55
CA SER A 851 86.65 -78.15 31.41
C SER A 851 86.38 -79.25 30.36
N SER A 852 85.23 -79.20 29.69
CA SER A 852 84.90 -80.05 28.54
C SER A 852 83.76 -79.47 27.73
N GLY A 853 83.76 -79.69 26.41
CA GLY A 853 82.79 -79.12 25.49
C GLY A 853 82.57 -79.96 24.24
N LYS A 854 82.38 -79.27 23.11
CA LYS A 854 82.19 -79.80 21.76
C LYS A 854 83.01 -79.01 20.74
N THR A 855 83.57 -79.68 19.74
CA THR A 855 84.37 -79.00 18.72
C THR A 855 83.51 -78.14 17.79
N GLY A 856 84.02 -76.97 17.40
CA GLY A 856 83.27 -75.96 16.65
C GLY A 856 82.21 -75.24 17.49
N ASN A 857 82.11 -75.53 18.80
CA ASN A 857 81.41 -74.66 19.74
C ASN A 857 82.42 -73.73 20.43
N GLU A 858 81.94 -72.53 20.74
CA GLU A 858 82.69 -71.48 21.44
C GLU A 858 82.54 -71.60 22.97
N TYR A 859 83.62 -71.39 23.71
CA TYR A 859 83.68 -71.46 25.18
C TYR A 859 84.45 -70.28 25.75
N SER A 860 83.89 -69.63 26.78
CA SER A 860 84.49 -68.44 27.40
C SER A 860 85.30 -68.74 28.66
N TYR A 861 86.47 -68.10 28.76
CA TYR A 861 87.40 -68.20 29.89
C TYR A 861 87.74 -66.82 30.46
N GLN A 862 88.06 -66.75 31.75
CA GLN A 862 88.27 -65.49 32.48
C GLN A 862 89.60 -65.45 33.24
N SER A 863 90.20 -64.26 33.32
CA SER A 863 91.37 -63.95 34.16
C SER A 863 91.49 -62.44 34.42
N SER A 864 92.34 -62.05 35.38
CA SER A 864 92.71 -60.66 35.67
C SER A 864 94.15 -60.54 36.15
N THR A 865 94.71 -59.35 36.00
CA THR A 865 95.91 -58.86 36.67
C THR A 865 95.85 -57.34 36.79
N SER A 866 96.80 -56.73 37.51
CA SER A 866 96.97 -55.28 37.59
C SER A 866 98.42 -54.88 37.33
N ASP A 867 98.61 -53.69 36.80
CA ASP A 867 99.93 -53.10 36.63
C ASP A 867 100.43 -52.39 37.92
N PRO A 868 101.75 -52.35 38.23
CA PRO A 868 102.29 -51.58 39.35
C PRO A 868 102.21 -50.06 39.20
N ASP A 869 102.47 -49.53 38.00
CA ASP A 869 102.51 -48.08 37.72
C ASP A 869 101.11 -47.55 37.33
N GLY A 870 100.22 -48.47 36.95
CA GLY A 870 98.80 -48.22 36.71
C GLY A 870 98.41 -48.22 35.23
N ASP A 871 99.36 -48.54 34.35
CA ASP A 871 99.19 -48.63 32.92
C ASP A 871 98.19 -49.72 32.50
N GLN A 872 97.67 -49.57 31.29
CA GLN A 872 96.73 -50.54 30.72
C GLN A 872 97.47 -51.80 30.26
N VAL A 873 96.87 -52.97 30.52
CA VAL A 873 97.47 -54.27 30.29
C VAL A 873 96.82 -55.02 29.13
N TYR A 874 97.66 -55.60 28.29
CA TYR A 874 97.28 -56.63 27.32
C TYR A 874 97.45 -58.00 27.98
N TYR A 875 96.57 -58.94 27.68
CA TYR A 875 96.64 -60.33 28.14
C TYR A 875 96.95 -61.25 26.96
N LYS A 876 98.05 -62.03 27.02
CA LYS A 876 98.27 -63.09 26.03
C LYS A 876 97.63 -64.37 26.51
N TRP A 877 96.56 -64.79 25.85
CA TRP A 877 96.02 -66.12 25.99
C TRP A 877 96.80 -67.09 25.10
N ASP A 878 97.09 -68.27 25.63
CA ASP A 878 97.62 -69.43 24.91
C ASP A 878 96.65 -70.57 25.21
N TRP A 879 95.93 -71.00 24.18
CA TRP A 879 94.79 -71.93 24.30
C TRP A 879 95.22 -73.40 24.29
N GLY A 880 96.50 -73.68 24.05
CA GLY A 880 97.07 -75.03 24.03
C GLY A 880 96.85 -75.82 22.74
N ASP A 881 96.35 -75.17 21.68
CA ASP A 881 96.08 -75.71 20.33
C ASP A 881 96.93 -75.00 19.25
N GLU A 882 98.09 -74.48 19.65
CA GLU A 882 98.98 -73.57 18.90
C GLU A 882 98.42 -72.16 18.64
N SER A 883 97.12 -71.91 18.86
CA SER A 883 96.57 -70.55 18.81
C SER A 883 96.92 -69.76 20.09
N SER A 884 97.34 -68.50 19.90
CA SER A 884 97.59 -67.56 21.01
C SER A 884 97.46 -66.12 20.54
N GLY A 885 96.81 -65.27 21.35
CA GLY A 885 96.50 -63.89 21.00
C GLY A 885 96.71 -62.94 22.17
N TRP A 886 97.22 -61.74 21.89
CA TRP A 886 97.20 -60.62 22.84
C TRP A 886 95.86 -59.90 22.72
N LEU A 887 95.22 -59.62 23.85
CA LEU A 887 93.95 -58.91 23.93
C LEU A 887 94.07 -57.76 24.93
N GLY A 888 93.68 -56.57 24.51
CA GLY A 888 93.83 -55.32 25.24
C GLY A 888 94.06 -54.14 24.30
N PRO A 889 94.39 -52.95 24.83
CA PRO A 889 94.68 -52.69 26.24
C PRO A 889 93.41 -52.73 27.12
N TYR A 890 93.55 -53.07 28.39
CA TYR A 890 92.49 -53.02 29.41
C TYR A 890 93.00 -52.43 30.72
N ASP A 891 92.15 -51.76 31.48
CA ASP A 891 92.54 -51.14 32.76
C ASP A 891 93.01 -52.19 33.79
N GLY A 892 94.05 -51.83 34.56
CA GLY A 892 94.63 -52.69 35.59
C GLY A 892 93.62 -53.13 36.65
N GLY A 893 93.49 -54.44 36.84
CA GLY A 893 92.59 -55.08 37.81
C GLY A 893 91.26 -55.57 37.24
N VAL A 894 90.93 -55.24 35.98
CA VAL A 894 89.69 -55.71 35.33
C VAL A 894 89.77 -57.20 35.01
N THR A 895 88.68 -57.94 35.29
CA THR A 895 88.52 -59.34 34.87
C THR A 895 87.98 -59.40 33.45
N ILE A 896 88.83 -59.81 32.53
CA ILE A 896 88.46 -60.02 31.13
C ILE A 896 87.81 -61.38 30.93
N THR A 897 86.94 -61.47 29.93
CA THR A 897 86.34 -62.72 29.44
C THR A 897 86.68 -62.87 27.97
N THR A 898 87.16 -64.04 27.55
CA THR A 898 87.54 -64.30 26.16
C THR A 898 86.93 -65.62 25.67
N PRO A 899 86.16 -65.61 24.57
CA PRO A 899 85.71 -66.81 23.90
C PRO A 899 86.83 -67.50 23.09
N HIS A 900 86.76 -68.82 22.97
CA HIS A 900 87.59 -69.60 22.04
C HIS A 900 86.85 -70.88 21.58
N ASN A 901 87.06 -71.31 20.33
CA ASN A 901 86.57 -72.57 19.79
C ASN A 901 87.73 -73.49 19.37
N TRP A 902 87.57 -74.80 19.59
CA TRP A 902 88.50 -75.82 19.09
C TRP A 902 87.79 -76.66 18.04
N ASP A 903 88.32 -76.76 16.83
CA ASP A 903 87.66 -77.50 15.74
C ASP A 903 88.10 -78.98 15.68
N GLU A 904 89.23 -79.31 16.31
CA GLU A 904 89.82 -80.64 16.42
C GLU A 904 89.50 -81.34 17.76
N ASP A 905 89.35 -82.67 17.72
CA ASP A 905 89.01 -83.47 18.90
C ASP A 905 90.27 -83.71 19.76
N GLY A 906 90.42 -83.00 20.90
CA GLY A 906 91.68 -83.01 21.66
C GLY A 906 91.57 -82.65 23.13
N ASN A 907 92.74 -82.56 23.80
CA ASN A 907 92.93 -82.09 25.17
C ASN A 907 93.88 -80.88 25.18
N TYR A 908 93.42 -79.74 25.70
CA TYR A 908 94.09 -78.45 25.54
C TYR A 908 94.45 -77.83 26.90
N SER A 909 95.57 -77.07 26.99
CA SER A 909 96.15 -76.58 28.26
C SER A 909 96.29 -75.06 28.29
N ILE A 910 95.22 -74.38 28.68
CA ILE A 910 95.07 -72.91 28.63
C ILE A 910 95.90 -72.22 29.73
N LYS A 911 96.59 -71.13 29.36
CA LYS A 911 97.30 -70.23 30.29
C LYS A 911 97.30 -68.80 29.76
N VAL A 912 97.56 -67.82 30.64
CA VAL A 912 97.56 -66.39 30.28
C VAL A 912 98.71 -65.62 30.93
N LYS A 913 99.35 -64.69 30.23
CA LYS A 913 100.31 -63.70 30.79
C LYS A 913 99.86 -62.29 30.45
N ALA A 914 100.48 -61.25 31.03
CA ALA A 914 100.21 -59.86 30.65
C ALA A 914 101.45 -59.15 30.10
N LYS A 915 101.24 -57.99 29.47
CA LYS A 915 102.24 -56.94 29.24
C LYS A 915 101.58 -55.56 29.32
N ASP A 916 102.32 -54.53 29.66
CA ASP A 916 101.86 -53.13 29.64
C ASP A 916 101.78 -52.57 28.20
N VAL A 917 101.49 -51.28 28.06
CA VAL A 917 101.47 -50.58 26.77
C VAL A 917 102.86 -50.44 26.13
N TYR A 918 103.91 -50.26 26.92
CA TYR A 918 105.30 -50.06 26.46
C TYR A 918 105.99 -51.36 26.05
N GLY A 919 105.50 -52.51 26.54
CA GLY A 919 105.87 -53.85 26.09
C GLY A 919 106.48 -54.79 27.13
N ASP A 920 106.72 -54.36 28.37
CA ASP A 920 107.35 -55.23 29.36
C ASP A 920 106.37 -56.32 29.84
N GLU A 921 106.84 -57.57 29.90
CA GLU A 921 105.97 -58.74 30.05
C GLU A 921 105.98 -59.34 31.47
N SER A 922 104.81 -59.76 31.93
CA SER A 922 104.65 -60.54 33.17
C SER A 922 104.76 -62.05 32.95
N SER A 923 105.02 -62.78 34.03
CA SER A 923 105.12 -64.25 33.98
C SER A 923 103.74 -64.93 33.86
N TRP A 924 103.67 -66.02 33.08
CA TRP A 924 102.44 -66.80 32.84
C TRP A 924 101.72 -67.28 34.12
N SER A 925 100.39 -67.29 34.05
CA SER A 925 99.46 -67.89 35.01
C SER A 925 99.73 -69.39 35.22
N ASP A 926 99.10 -69.95 36.25
CA ASP A 926 99.01 -71.41 36.36
C ASP A 926 97.93 -71.92 35.37
N PRO A 927 98.09 -73.10 34.75
CA PRO A 927 97.26 -73.54 33.62
C PRO A 927 95.94 -74.24 34.00
N LEU A 928 94.97 -74.25 33.08
CA LEU A 928 93.69 -74.99 33.09
C LEU A 928 93.66 -76.04 31.94
N THR A 929 92.79 -77.06 31.97
CA THR A 929 92.75 -78.13 30.95
C THR A 929 91.31 -78.43 30.46
N VAL A 930 91.14 -78.70 29.15
CA VAL A 930 89.84 -78.71 28.41
C VAL A 930 89.78 -79.81 27.30
N THR A 931 88.58 -80.30 26.87
CA THR A 931 88.35 -81.52 26.00
C THR A 931 87.07 -81.48 25.07
N MET A 932 87.00 -82.05 23.82
CA MET A 932 85.96 -81.72 22.75
C MET A 932 85.45 -82.81 21.68
N PRO A 933 84.15 -82.80 21.17
CA PRO A 933 83.61 -83.36 19.84
C PRO A 933 82.38 -82.71 19.01
N LYS A 934 82.00 -83.14 17.76
CA LYS A 934 81.29 -82.44 16.55
C LYS A 934 79.69 -82.40 16.29
N ASN A 935 79.12 -81.67 15.26
CA ASN A 935 77.64 -81.50 14.85
C ASN A 935 77.23 -80.98 13.36
N ASN A 936 75.92 -80.78 12.92
CA ASN A 936 75.32 -80.36 11.53
C ASN A 936 73.75 -79.97 11.53
N ALA A 937 72.85 -79.54 10.54
CA ALA A 937 72.77 -78.77 9.19
C ALA A 937 71.29 -78.58 8.52
N ALA A 938 71.04 -77.73 7.43
CA ALA A 938 69.91 -77.61 6.36
C ALA A 938 68.52 -76.77 6.54
N THR A 939 67.54 -76.31 5.64
CA THR A 939 67.19 -75.92 4.15
C THR A 939 65.64 -75.48 3.94
N THR A 940 64.90 -74.89 2.91
CA THR A 940 64.90 -73.92 1.68
C THR A 940 63.45 -73.62 0.96
N GLU A 941 63.29 -72.77 -0.14
CA GLU A 941 62.17 -72.50 -1.23
C GLU A 941 60.88 -71.50 -1.10
N ASN A 942 59.89 -71.24 -2.08
CA ASN A 942 59.63 -70.27 -3.29
C ASN A 942 58.08 -70.23 -3.84
N ASP A 943 57.32 -69.49 -4.78
CA ASP A 943 57.20 -68.23 -5.69
C ASP A 943 55.78 -67.88 -6.47
N GLU A 944 55.56 -66.68 -7.16
CA GLU A 944 54.70 -66.13 -8.39
C GLU A 944 53.13 -65.67 -8.63
N ASP A 945 52.86 -64.38 -9.09
CA ASP A 945 52.12 -63.61 -10.27
C ASP A 945 50.58 -63.44 -10.86
N LYS A 946 50.19 -62.22 -11.44
CA LYS A 946 49.29 -61.62 -12.60
C LYS A 946 47.67 -61.42 -12.83
N ILE A 947 47.23 -60.25 -13.47
CA ILE A 947 46.11 -59.90 -14.51
C ILE A 947 44.64 -59.25 -14.23
N LEU A 948 43.69 -59.03 -15.22
CA LEU A 948 42.74 -57.86 -15.50
C LEU A 948 41.18 -58.11 -15.82
N ALA A 949 40.25 -57.11 -15.59
CA ALA A 949 38.93 -56.73 -16.29
C ALA A 949 37.44 -57.23 -15.97
N GLU A 950 36.40 -56.38 -16.33
CA GLU A 950 34.94 -56.59 -16.73
C GLU A 950 33.63 -56.34 -15.85
N LYS A 951 32.70 -55.46 -16.39
CA LYS A 951 31.20 -55.51 -16.67
C LYS A 951 29.95 -55.56 -15.69
N HIS A 952 29.02 -54.56 -15.87
CA HIS A 952 27.53 -54.54 -16.18
C HIS A 952 26.30 -54.97 -15.28
N ILE A 953 25.23 -54.12 -15.32
CA ILE A 953 23.73 -54.33 -15.45
C ILE A 953 22.82 -54.89 -14.29
N LEU A 954 21.71 -54.18 -13.95
CA LEU A 954 20.27 -54.55 -14.16
C LEU A 954 19.25 -53.41 -13.83
N ALA A 955 17.97 -53.51 -14.26
CA ALA A 955 16.92 -52.47 -14.11
C ALA A 955 15.44 -52.98 -14.22
N ILE A 956 14.43 -52.10 -13.97
CA ILE A 956 12.95 -52.21 -14.23
C ILE A 956 12.17 -53.16 -13.26
N GLY A 957 10.90 -52.96 -12.82
CA GLY A 957 9.95 -51.81 -12.92
C GLY A 957 8.45 -52.18 -12.73
N THR A 958 7.59 -51.20 -12.38
CA THR A 958 6.09 -51.09 -12.56
C THR A 958 5.07 -52.12 -11.97
N PHE A 959 3.99 -51.67 -11.28
CA PHE A 959 2.59 -51.52 -11.80
C PHE A 959 1.45 -51.39 -10.74
N ALA A 960 0.39 -50.60 -11.08
CA ALA A 960 -1.04 -50.70 -10.67
C ALA A 960 -1.44 -50.54 -9.17
N HIS A 961 -2.71 -50.34 -8.76
CA HIS A 961 -3.88 -49.57 -9.27
C HIS A 961 -4.90 -49.42 -8.08
N CYS A 962 -5.95 -48.59 -8.19
CA CYS A 962 -6.76 -48.12 -7.05
C CYS A 962 -7.93 -49.03 -6.64
N GLU A 963 -8.27 -49.08 -5.33
CA GLU A 963 -9.64 -48.88 -4.79
C GLU A 963 -9.72 -48.96 -3.24
N THR A 964 -10.61 -48.17 -2.62
CA THR A 964 -11.13 -48.22 -1.21
C THR A 964 -10.25 -47.78 -0.01
N ASN A 965 -10.42 -46.52 0.40
CA ASN A 965 -10.58 -46.02 1.79
C ASN A 965 -9.82 -46.67 2.99
N GLU A 966 -8.49 -46.72 2.97
CA GLU A 966 -7.69 -46.71 4.22
C GLU A 966 -6.30 -46.11 3.97
N VAL A 967 -5.92 -45.06 4.73
CA VAL A 967 -4.64 -44.34 4.55
C VAL A 967 -3.48 -45.17 5.11
N VAL A 968 -2.60 -45.68 4.25
CA VAL A 968 -1.47 -46.54 4.63
C VAL A 968 -0.15 -45.76 4.59
N TYR A 969 0.40 -45.47 5.76
CA TYR A 969 1.72 -44.82 5.90
C TYR A 969 2.86 -45.79 5.53
N GLY A 970 3.71 -45.38 4.58
CA GLY A 970 4.91 -46.12 4.17
C GLY A 970 6.17 -45.26 4.22
N TYR A 971 7.23 -45.76 4.84
CA TYR A 971 8.55 -45.12 4.88
C TYR A 971 9.55 -45.91 4.03
N VAL A 972 10.30 -45.21 3.16
CA VAL A 972 11.54 -45.75 2.56
C VAL A 972 12.72 -45.13 3.31
N LEU A 973 13.66 -45.97 3.75
CA LEU A 973 14.78 -45.55 4.59
C LEU A 973 16.09 -46.14 4.05
N ILE A 974 16.91 -45.27 3.46
CA ILE A 974 18.29 -45.55 3.05
C ILE A 974 19.15 -44.44 3.65
N GLY A 975 20.30 -44.79 4.23
CA GLY A 975 21.22 -43.79 4.74
C GLY A 975 22.51 -44.39 5.26
N PHE A 976 23.62 -43.68 5.02
CA PHE A 976 24.90 -43.88 5.69
C PHE A 976 25.39 -42.57 6.32
N ARG A 977 26.44 -42.66 7.13
CA ARG A 977 26.76 -41.65 8.15
C ARG A 977 27.29 -40.34 7.57
N GLY A 978 26.71 -39.22 8.00
CA GLY A 978 27.19 -37.85 7.72
C GLY A 978 26.50 -36.85 8.64
N SER A 979 25.37 -36.30 8.18
CA SER A 979 24.51 -35.38 8.92
C SER A 979 23.03 -35.80 8.86
N ARG A 980 22.17 -35.20 9.69
CA ARG A 980 20.72 -35.43 9.66
C ARG A 980 19.96 -34.16 9.25
N LEU A 981 19.25 -34.26 8.13
CA LEU A 981 18.13 -33.39 7.78
C LEU A 981 16.91 -34.30 7.59
N PHE A 982 15.78 -33.97 8.20
CA PHE A 982 14.52 -34.69 8.05
C PHE A 982 13.52 -33.78 7.34
N PHE A 983 13.08 -34.17 6.16
CA PHE A 983 11.81 -33.70 5.60
C PHE A 983 10.74 -34.75 5.86
N ASN A 984 9.56 -34.30 6.26
CA ASN A 984 8.40 -35.15 6.53
C ASN A 984 7.28 -34.72 5.58
N ALA A 985 7.05 -35.49 4.52
CA ALA A 985 6.04 -35.22 3.51
C ALA A 985 5.18 -36.47 3.32
N ASN A 986 3.91 -36.39 3.74
CA ASN A 986 2.91 -37.37 3.34
C ASN A 986 2.48 -37.03 1.90
N ILE A 987 2.57 -37.99 1.00
CA ILE A 987 1.92 -37.93 -0.30
C ILE A 987 0.70 -38.83 -0.23
N GLU A 988 -0.48 -38.26 -0.46
CA GLU A 988 -1.68 -39.00 -0.83
C GLU A 988 -2.39 -38.18 -1.92
N ILE A 989 -2.76 -38.85 -3.01
CA ILE A 989 -3.26 -38.21 -4.24
C ILE A 989 -4.74 -38.57 -4.40
N CYS A 990 -5.57 -37.56 -4.61
CA CYS A 990 -6.67 -37.60 -5.57
C CYS A 990 -7.11 -36.17 -5.86
N ASP A 991 -7.06 -35.75 -7.13
CA ASP A 991 -8.11 -34.90 -7.66
C ASP A 991 -9.11 -35.81 -8.38
N ASP A 992 -10.38 -35.63 -8.05
CA ASP A 992 -11.49 -35.96 -8.94
C ASP A 992 -12.54 -34.87 -8.67
N SER A 993 -12.24 -33.68 -9.20
CA SER A 993 -12.91 -32.37 -9.09
C SER A 993 -12.51 -31.39 -7.95
N ILE A 994 -11.62 -30.46 -8.34
CA ILE A 994 -11.86 -28.99 -8.37
C ILE A 994 -11.50 -28.13 -7.11
N GLN A 995 -10.88 -26.96 -7.39
CA GLN A 995 -10.75 -25.73 -6.58
C GLN A 995 -9.96 -25.74 -5.26
N SER A 996 -8.70 -25.28 -5.36
CA SER A 996 -8.00 -24.32 -4.45
C SER A 996 -7.89 -24.57 -2.94
N LEU A 997 -6.70 -24.32 -2.37
CA LEU A 997 -6.59 -23.98 -0.94
C LEU A 997 -5.49 -22.95 -0.65
N THR A 998 -5.70 -22.11 0.38
CA THR A 998 -4.82 -21.00 0.76
C THR A 998 -4.59 -20.99 2.27
N LEU A 999 -3.33 -20.80 2.70
CA LEU A 999 -2.88 -20.58 4.10
C LEU A 999 -1.62 -19.69 4.03
N LYS A 1000 -1.55 -18.43 4.49
CA LYS A 1000 -2.33 -17.61 5.45
C LYS A 1000 -1.85 -17.65 6.93
N ASP A 1001 -0.65 -17.11 7.12
CA ASP A 1001 -0.21 -16.17 8.18
C ASP A 1001 -0.10 -16.52 9.69
N HIS A 1002 1.00 -15.96 10.24
CA HIS A 1002 1.20 -15.37 11.59
C HIS A 1002 1.55 -16.18 12.88
N PHE A 1003 2.75 -15.87 13.41
CA PHE A 1003 3.19 -15.87 14.84
C PHE A 1003 3.41 -17.22 15.58
N LEU A 1004 4.23 -17.37 16.64
CA LEU A 1004 5.03 -16.41 17.46
C LEU A 1004 6.33 -17.05 18.07
N ASN A 1005 7.39 -16.25 18.19
CA ASN A 1005 8.57 -16.23 19.10
C ASN A 1005 8.95 -17.39 20.07
N CYS A 1006 10.25 -17.73 20.03
CA CYS A 1006 11.24 -17.88 21.14
C CYS A 1006 11.02 -18.82 22.36
N VAL A 1007 12.07 -19.59 22.71
CA VAL A 1007 12.85 -19.47 23.99
C VAL A 1007 14.07 -20.46 24.05
N TYR A 1008 15.18 -20.03 24.69
CA TYR A 1008 16.41 -20.80 25.03
C TYR A 1008 16.14 -21.87 26.15
N ILE A 1009 16.96 -22.89 26.46
CA ILE A 1009 18.37 -22.92 26.99
C ILE A 1009 18.98 -24.34 26.78
N CYS A 1010 20.31 -24.44 26.90
CA CYS A 1010 21.23 -25.58 27.06
C CYS A 1010 20.77 -26.73 28.03
N ASP A 1011 21.46 -27.87 28.22
CA ASP A 1011 22.86 -28.27 27.97
C ASP A 1011 22.99 -29.68 27.36
N GLY A 1012 24.12 -29.97 26.70
CA GLY A 1012 24.45 -31.29 26.13
C GLY A 1012 25.74 -31.27 25.32
#